data_AF-A0A143Z1H8-F1
#
_entry.id   AF-A0A143Z1H8-F1
#
_cell.length_a   1.000
_cell.length_b   1.000
_cell.length_c   1.000
_cell.angle_alpha   90.00
_cell.angle_beta   90.00
_cell.angle_gamma   90.00
#
_symmetry.space_group_name_H-M   'P 1'
#
loop_
_entity.id
_entity.type
_entity.pdbx_description
1 polymer ?
#
loop_
_entity_poly.entity_id
_entity_poly.type
_entity_poly.pdbx_seq_one_letter_code
_entity_poly.pdbx_strand_id
1 'polypeptide(L)'
;MKISIKINGMKEPKGYQFEPLLVSWIVTDASGKSQKKAEVRVAKDEAFEEVVWEKTGQLVATGTKVDLALQPRTQYFVKVAVEDELGNVGVGLTHFETGKMDEAWEAQWIGTPADYPHHPILATAFAADKPVAKAMLYMSGVGLYEAYLNGEKLTDEVLTPFLNDYRSLIQAQTYDVTAHVQATNDFAILLGNGWYKGRYGLESHTEYFGNQFAAIAELHLTFEDGSMQVVKTDKEWQYRASNILASGIYDGEKIDELCWSDKPNPWQPVVAVAIDPSKLQDRISPPLLIQEEVAVAQILTSPAGETILDMGQNFAGWLRFESDFAAGTEIRLEFGEILQNGNFYNENYGTATGGFTYRSGGQKKTVMPHFTYFGFRYVRVSGWEGEIKPEQFSGLAIYSDLEQTGSIETGHAKLNRLYQNTVWSQKSNFIDMPTDCPQRAERLGWTGDAQVYAPTASYHMDTRAFYRKYLLDMRQEQLLMDGSIPNYMPSMGSNGGAAIWGDAATILPMTLVQMYGASEELALHYPLMKDWVDWNIRQVTQHKGSAAGVLDFGFQFGDWLGLDGATPSSFKGGTDDAYIATVYYCHSLELLAEAAALLGKEADARLYRELADRVRGVVLHEYFTPAGRLSVDTQAAYIVALKFGIFRDKEMILKQFLKRLEKDLYQIKCGFAGAPLLCQVLAENGLVDLAYEFLLTEDYPGWLYAVNQGATTIWERWNSVLEDGSMNPAGMNSLNHYSYGSVMEFVYQSVVGIMPDGYGFSKVKLAPQLHAQLKFVKGRYASTAGTYVSEWEILADGQVHCHFEVPFNGTAMIVLPNSDKQEQVVGAGVYDYTYRPNRDFRYLYDEDTRMSKVMRDEAAFAAVCEAAHRIGEFLARADKAQQNMTLKQLSGLFYTGITPEMAADALERLKAFRA
;
A
#
# COMPACT_ATOMS: atom_id res chain seq x y z
N MET A 1 -26.02 4.29 21.02
CA MET A 1 -24.69 3.64 21.01
C MET A 1 -24.75 2.45 20.07
N LYS A 2 -23.97 2.48 18.99
CA LYS A 2 -23.79 1.38 18.03
C LYS A 2 -22.38 0.82 18.19
N ILE A 3 -22.23 -0.49 17.96
CA ILE A 3 -20.95 -1.19 18.08
C ILE A 3 -20.70 -1.93 16.77
N SER A 4 -19.64 -1.56 16.08
CA SER A 4 -19.16 -2.26 14.89
C SER A 4 -18.01 -3.16 15.30
N ILE A 5 -18.10 -4.45 14.99
CA ILE A 5 -17.12 -5.46 15.43
C ILE A 5 -16.35 -5.96 14.21
N LYS A 6 -15.04 -6.16 14.37
CA LYS A 6 -14.17 -6.84 13.40
C LYS A 6 -13.42 -7.99 14.08
N ILE A 7 -13.28 -9.11 13.36
CA ILE A 7 -12.51 -10.29 13.76
C ILE A 7 -11.20 -10.29 12.97
N ASN A 8 -10.07 -10.17 13.67
CA ASN A 8 -8.74 -10.00 13.06
C ASN A 8 -8.68 -8.87 12.01
N GLY A 9 -9.45 -7.79 12.22
CA GLY A 9 -9.54 -6.67 11.27
C GLY A 9 -10.51 -6.87 10.10
N MET A 10 -11.23 -8.00 10.04
CA MET A 10 -12.17 -8.33 8.96
C MET A 10 -13.63 -8.32 9.45
N LYS A 11 -14.57 -8.03 8.53
CA LYS A 11 -16.01 -8.13 8.76
C LYS A 11 -16.45 -9.55 8.39
N GLU A 12 -17.05 -10.26 9.34
CA GLU A 12 -17.63 -11.61 9.15
C GLU A 12 -16.74 -12.60 8.38
N PRO A 13 -15.44 -12.76 8.75
CA PRO A 13 -14.53 -13.60 8.00
C PRO A 13 -14.91 -15.09 8.05
N LYS A 14 -14.75 -15.76 6.91
CA LYS A 14 -15.07 -17.18 6.72
C LYS A 14 -13.89 -17.93 6.13
N GLY A 15 -13.51 -19.04 6.76
CA GLY A 15 -12.44 -19.91 6.30
C GLY A 15 -11.03 -19.35 6.48
N TYR A 16 -10.84 -18.36 7.36
CA TYR A 16 -9.54 -17.71 7.57
C TYR A 16 -8.72 -18.37 8.66
N GLN A 17 -7.40 -18.19 8.60
CA GLN A 17 -6.54 -18.44 9.75
C GLN A 17 -6.75 -17.36 10.81
N PHE A 18 -7.18 -17.78 12.00
CA PHE A 18 -7.53 -16.87 13.10
C PHE A 18 -6.50 -16.79 14.22
N GLU A 19 -5.29 -17.33 14.14
CA GLU A 19 -4.37 -17.33 15.30
C GLU A 19 -3.36 -16.16 15.30
N PRO A 20 -3.34 -15.27 16.32
CA PRO A 20 -4.26 -15.22 17.47
C PRO A 20 -5.63 -14.62 17.09
N LEU A 21 -6.70 -15.06 17.78
CA LEU A 21 -8.07 -14.60 17.51
C LEU A 21 -8.31 -13.28 18.23
N LEU A 22 -8.56 -12.23 17.47
CA LEU A 22 -8.69 -10.86 17.97
C LEU A 22 -10.08 -10.32 17.65
N VAL A 23 -10.79 -9.90 18.69
CA VAL A 23 -12.05 -9.17 18.56
C VAL A 23 -11.79 -7.69 18.82
N SER A 24 -12.07 -6.86 17.82
CA SER A 24 -11.96 -5.40 17.92
C SER A 24 -13.31 -4.75 17.68
N TRP A 25 -13.54 -3.58 18.28
CA TRP A 25 -14.80 -2.87 18.10
C TRP A 25 -14.64 -1.35 18.14
N ILE A 26 -15.48 -0.68 17.36
CA ILE A 26 -15.65 0.77 17.36
C ILE A 26 -17.03 1.10 17.90
N VAL A 27 -17.10 2.12 18.75
CA VAL A 27 -18.35 2.61 19.32
C VAL A 27 -18.70 3.96 18.70
N THR A 28 -19.92 4.08 18.19
CA THR A 28 -20.48 5.33 17.65
C THR A 28 -21.82 5.65 18.29
N ASP A 29 -22.31 6.88 18.11
CA ASP A 29 -23.59 7.34 18.65
C ASP A 29 -23.71 7.11 20.18
N ALA A 30 -22.60 7.21 20.92
CA ALA A 30 -22.56 7.08 22.38
C ALA A 30 -22.90 8.42 23.05
N SER A 31 -23.58 8.38 24.20
CA SER A 31 -23.81 9.58 25.01
C SER A 31 -22.63 9.85 25.96
N GLY A 32 -21.97 8.80 26.44
CA GLY A 32 -20.68 8.90 27.11
C GLY A 32 -19.51 9.07 26.15
N LYS A 33 -18.34 9.33 26.71
CA LYS A 33 -17.07 9.60 26.01
C LYS A 33 -16.11 8.42 26.01
N SER A 34 -16.30 7.47 26.93
CA SER A 34 -15.34 6.41 27.19
C SER A 34 -16.02 5.13 27.67
N GLN A 35 -15.35 4.01 27.40
CA GLN A 35 -15.73 2.71 27.88
C GLN A 35 -15.40 2.60 29.36
N LYS A 36 -16.40 2.30 30.17
CA LYS A 36 -16.21 1.93 31.57
C LYS A 36 -15.89 0.45 31.71
N LYS A 37 -16.61 -0.39 30.97
CA LYS A 37 -16.35 -1.84 30.82
C LYS A 37 -16.94 -2.37 29.52
N ALA A 38 -16.45 -3.50 29.07
CA ALA A 38 -17.03 -4.29 27.99
C ALA A 38 -17.16 -5.76 28.39
N GLU A 39 -18.11 -6.44 27.76
CA GLU A 39 -18.28 -7.89 27.76
C GLU A 39 -18.11 -8.37 26.32
N VAL A 40 -17.24 -9.36 26.09
CA VAL A 40 -17.16 -10.10 24.83
C VAL A 40 -17.58 -11.53 25.11
N ARG A 41 -18.56 -12.03 24.35
CA ARG A 41 -19.05 -13.41 24.41
C ARG A 41 -18.94 -14.06 23.03
N VAL A 42 -18.48 -15.30 23.00
CA VAL A 42 -18.42 -16.14 21.81
C VAL A 42 -19.27 -17.38 22.06
N ALA A 43 -20.20 -17.67 21.14
CA ALA A 43 -21.12 -18.80 21.21
C ALA A 43 -21.12 -19.62 19.93
N LYS A 44 -21.64 -20.85 20.01
CA LYS A 44 -21.82 -21.75 18.85
C LYS A 44 -23.18 -21.62 18.17
N ASP A 45 -24.10 -20.89 18.80
CA ASP A 45 -25.44 -20.63 18.31
C ASP A 45 -25.77 -19.13 18.36
N GLU A 46 -26.67 -18.70 17.49
CA GLU A 46 -27.08 -17.29 17.38
C GLU A 46 -27.86 -16.78 18.61
N ALA A 47 -28.51 -17.69 19.36
CA ALA A 47 -29.25 -17.35 20.56
C ALA A 47 -28.36 -17.17 21.81
N PHE A 48 -27.05 -17.48 21.70
CA PHE A 48 -26.07 -17.46 22.78
C PHE A 48 -26.46 -18.39 23.96
N GLU A 49 -27.07 -19.54 23.66
CA GLU A 49 -27.38 -20.60 24.63
C GLU A 49 -26.14 -21.46 24.94
N GLU A 50 -25.26 -21.69 23.97
CA GLU A 50 -23.99 -22.41 24.05
C GLU A 50 -22.80 -21.43 23.97
N VAL A 51 -22.59 -20.66 25.05
CA VAL A 51 -21.41 -19.79 25.17
C VAL A 51 -20.17 -20.60 25.48
N VAL A 52 -19.18 -20.51 24.60
CA VAL A 52 -17.92 -21.24 24.69
C VAL A 52 -16.77 -20.39 25.23
N TRP A 53 -16.89 -19.06 25.19
CA TRP A 53 -15.93 -18.15 25.79
C TRP A 53 -16.61 -16.83 26.18
N GLU A 54 -16.21 -16.29 27.33
CA GLU A 54 -16.66 -14.96 27.75
C GLU A 54 -15.58 -14.24 28.58
N LYS A 55 -15.55 -12.91 28.46
CA LYS A 55 -14.72 -12.05 29.29
C LYS A 55 -15.42 -10.72 29.51
N THR A 56 -15.41 -10.25 30.76
CA THR A 56 -15.94 -8.94 31.13
C THR A 56 -14.89 -8.15 31.90
N GLY A 57 -14.77 -6.85 31.62
CA GLY A 57 -13.88 -5.95 32.33
C GLY A 57 -13.53 -4.71 31.51
N GLN A 58 -12.38 -4.09 31.82
CA GLN A 58 -11.81 -3.06 30.96
C GLN A 58 -11.01 -3.72 29.84
N LEU A 59 -11.72 -4.08 28.76
CA LEU A 59 -11.14 -4.78 27.62
C LEU A 59 -10.60 -3.78 26.58
N VAL A 60 -9.60 -4.22 25.82
CA VAL A 60 -8.93 -3.39 24.81
C VAL A 60 -9.73 -3.44 23.51
N ALA A 61 -10.36 -2.32 23.15
CA ALA A 61 -11.25 -2.23 21.99
C ALA A 61 -10.53 -2.39 20.63
N THR A 62 -9.24 -2.05 20.56
CA THR A 62 -8.42 -2.17 19.35
C THR A 62 -8.05 -3.62 19.00
N GLY A 63 -8.21 -4.54 19.96
CA GLY A 63 -7.99 -5.97 19.76
C GLY A 63 -7.90 -6.72 21.08
N THR A 64 -9.02 -7.28 21.53
CA THR A 64 -9.06 -8.20 22.66
C THR A 64 -8.81 -9.62 22.17
N LYS A 65 -7.77 -10.27 22.72
CA LYS A 65 -7.49 -11.68 22.46
C LYS A 65 -8.57 -12.58 23.05
N VAL A 66 -9.03 -13.52 22.24
CA VAL A 66 -9.96 -14.58 22.61
C VAL A 66 -9.18 -15.90 22.63
N ASP A 67 -8.82 -16.36 23.83
CA ASP A 67 -8.16 -17.66 24.04
C ASP A 67 -9.19 -18.80 23.98
N LEU A 68 -9.69 -19.08 22.78
CA LEU A 68 -10.64 -20.15 22.49
C LEU A 68 -9.98 -21.17 21.57
N ALA A 69 -10.05 -22.45 21.94
CA ALA A 69 -9.69 -23.55 21.04
C ALA A 69 -10.77 -23.67 19.95
N LEU A 70 -10.44 -23.22 18.75
CA LEU A 70 -11.34 -23.26 17.61
C LEU A 70 -11.50 -24.69 17.08
N GLN A 71 -12.71 -24.99 16.63
CA GLN A 71 -13.07 -26.23 15.95
C GLN A 71 -13.14 -25.98 14.44
N PRO A 72 -12.77 -26.95 13.59
CA PRO A 72 -12.87 -26.83 12.15
C PRO A 72 -14.33 -26.68 11.70
N ARG A 73 -14.55 -25.99 10.57
CA ARG A 73 -15.84 -25.84 9.88
C ARG A 73 -16.98 -25.39 10.81
N THR A 74 -16.66 -24.54 11.77
CA THR A 74 -17.56 -24.13 12.85
C THR A 74 -17.80 -22.64 12.76
N GLN A 75 -19.08 -22.26 12.73
CA GLN A 75 -19.51 -20.88 12.85
C GLN A 75 -19.59 -20.49 14.33
N TYR A 76 -19.02 -19.35 14.66
CA TYR A 76 -19.04 -18.74 15.98
C TYR A 76 -19.73 -17.40 15.93
N PHE A 77 -20.65 -17.15 16.86
CA PHE A 77 -21.35 -15.88 17.02
C PHE A 77 -20.67 -15.07 18.12
N VAL A 78 -20.42 -13.79 17.84
CA VAL A 78 -19.71 -12.89 18.74
C VAL A 78 -20.63 -11.76 19.15
N LYS A 79 -20.80 -11.56 20.45
CA LYS A 79 -21.48 -10.41 21.05
C LYS A 79 -20.47 -9.54 21.78
N VAL A 80 -20.49 -8.25 21.48
CA VAL A 80 -19.76 -7.24 22.27
C VAL A 80 -20.78 -6.30 22.90
N ALA A 81 -20.80 -6.23 24.22
CA ALA A 81 -21.58 -5.25 24.96
C ALA A 81 -20.65 -4.23 25.63
N VAL A 82 -20.88 -2.94 25.43
CA VAL A 82 -20.06 -1.86 26.00
C VAL A 82 -20.93 -1.01 26.91
N GLU A 83 -20.49 -0.83 28.17
CA GLU A 83 -21.05 0.16 29.08
C GLU A 83 -20.15 1.41 29.06
N ASP A 84 -20.73 2.57 28.75
CA ASP A 84 -20.02 3.85 28.84
C ASP A 84 -19.92 4.34 30.30
N GLU A 85 -19.18 5.43 30.53
CA GLU A 85 -19.02 5.99 31.87
C GLU A 85 -20.30 6.55 32.50
N LEU A 86 -21.36 6.76 31.69
CA LEU A 86 -22.67 7.21 32.13
C LEU A 86 -23.62 6.04 32.45
N GLY A 87 -23.18 4.80 32.19
CA GLY A 87 -23.97 3.58 32.44
C GLY A 87 -24.89 3.18 31.27
N ASN A 88 -24.78 3.83 30.11
CA ASN A 88 -25.52 3.39 28.92
C ASN A 88 -24.83 2.17 28.31
N VAL A 89 -25.62 1.23 27.79
CA VAL A 89 -25.12 0.00 27.18
C VAL A 89 -25.44 -0.03 25.69
N GLY A 90 -24.42 -0.26 24.87
CA GLY A 90 -24.55 -0.65 23.48
C GLY A 90 -24.25 -2.14 23.31
N VAL A 91 -24.84 -2.77 22.29
CA VAL A 91 -24.56 -4.17 21.93
C VAL A 91 -24.33 -4.25 20.42
N GLY A 92 -23.27 -4.95 20.03
CA GLY A 92 -23.00 -5.36 18.65
C GLY A 92 -22.99 -6.88 18.55
N LEU A 93 -23.38 -7.38 17.38
CA LEU A 93 -23.34 -8.80 17.02
C LEU A 93 -22.56 -8.94 15.70
N THR A 94 -21.80 -10.00 15.60
CA THR A 94 -21.15 -10.44 14.35
C THR A 94 -20.92 -11.95 14.44
N HIS A 95 -20.33 -12.55 13.42
CA HIS A 95 -19.93 -13.94 13.43
C HIS A 95 -18.62 -14.14 12.67
N PHE A 96 -18.00 -15.29 12.83
CA PHE A 96 -16.93 -15.77 11.95
C PHE A 96 -17.04 -17.29 11.81
N GLU A 97 -16.46 -17.84 10.76
CA GLU A 97 -16.51 -19.28 10.51
C GLU A 97 -15.11 -19.79 10.19
N THR A 98 -14.69 -20.85 10.87
CA THR A 98 -13.40 -21.50 10.64
C THR A 98 -13.43 -22.34 9.37
N GLY A 99 -12.27 -22.50 8.72
CA GLY A 99 -12.13 -23.36 7.56
C GLY A 99 -11.90 -24.82 7.97
N LYS A 100 -11.16 -25.58 7.15
CA LYS A 100 -10.83 -26.98 7.50
C LYS A 100 -9.79 -27.07 8.61
N MET A 101 -9.02 -26.01 8.87
CA MET A 101 -7.91 -26.04 9.83
C MET A 101 -7.01 -27.27 9.54
N ASP A 102 -6.73 -28.09 10.56
CA ASP A 102 -5.93 -29.32 10.43
C ASP A 102 -6.74 -30.57 10.05
N GLU A 103 -8.03 -30.45 9.69
CA GLU A 103 -8.79 -31.61 9.22
C GLU A 103 -8.21 -32.18 7.93
N ALA A 104 -7.99 -33.49 7.93
CA ALA A 104 -7.55 -34.19 6.73
C ALA A 104 -8.54 -33.97 5.57
N TRP A 105 -7.98 -33.81 4.39
CA TRP A 105 -8.74 -33.80 3.16
C TRP A 105 -9.10 -35.24 2.76
N GLU A 106 -10.39 -35.50 2.55
CA GLU A 106 -10.90 -36.69 1.88
C GLU A 106 -10.70 -36.63 0.37
N ALA A 107 -10.67 -35.43 -0.17
CA ALA A 107 -10.45 -35.16 -1.59
C ALA A 107 -9.00 -35.45 -2.00
N GLN A 108 -8.81 -35.71 -3.29
CA GLN A 108 -7.50 -35.87 -3.90
C GLN A 108 -7.19 -34.67 -4.78
N TRP A 109 -5.93 -34.27 -4.84
CA TRP A 109 -5.45 -33.40 -5.91
C TRP A 109 -5.61 -34.13 -7.24
N ILE A 110 -6.45 -33.58 -8.11
CA ILE A 110 -6.69 -34.10 -9.45
C ILE A 110 -6.35 -33.04 -10.48
N GLY A 111 -6.01 -33.47 -11.69
CA GLY A 111 -5.60 -32.55 -12.73
C GLY A 111 -5.40 -33.23 -14.07
N THR A 112 -4.52 -32.63 -14.87
CA THR A 112 -4.14 -33.11 -16.19
C THR A 112 -2.74 -33.74 -16.18
N PRO A 113 -2.37 -34.55 -17.19
CA PRO A 113 -0.98 -34.89 -17.45
C PRO A 113 -0.07 -33.65 -17.49
N ALA A 114 1.21 -33.79 -17.11
CA ALA A 114 2.16 -32.68 -17.02
C ALA A 114 2.44 -31.98 -18.36
N ASP A 115 2.34 -32.73 -19.45
CA ASP A 115 2.54 -32.25 -20.82
C ASP A 115 1.23 -31.79 -21.48
N TYR A 116 0.13 -31.72 -20.75
CA TYR A 116 -1.15 -31.27 -21.29
C TYR A 116 -1.09 -29.78 -21.67
N PRO A 117 -1.29 -29.42 -22.95
CA PRO A 117 -0.95 -28.08 -23.45
C PRO A 117 -2.10 -27.07 -23.32
N HIS A 118 -3.27 -27.47 -22.82
CA HIS A 118 -4.48 -26.63 -22.80
C HIS A 118 -4.90 -26.31 -21.37
N HIS A 119 -5.49 -25.13 -21.18
CA HIS A 119 -6.18 -24.76 -19.95
C HIS A 119 -7.40 -25.67 -19.74
N PRO A 120 -7.43 -26.49 -18.69
CA PRO A 120 -8.48 -27.49 -18.52
C PRO A 120 -9.71 -26.93 -17.78
N ILE A 121 -10.85 -27.53 -18.09
CA ILE A 121 -12.05 -27.53 -17.25
C ILE A 121 -12.13 -28.92 -16.64
N LEU A 122 -11.99 -29.02 -15.32
CA LEU A 122 -12.27 -30.24 -14.55
C LEU A 122 -13.76 -30.23 -14.19
N ALA A 123 -14.47 -31.34 -14.36
CA ALA A 123 -15.88 -31.40 -13.99
C ALA A 123 -16.34 -32.76 -13.50
N THR A 124 -17.42 -32.74 -12.72
CA THR A 124 -18.21 -33.91 -12.34
C THR A 124 -19.69 -33.53 -12.26
N ALA A 125 -20.56 -34.53 -12.35
CA ALA A 125 -21.98 -34.38 -12.06
C ALA A 125 -22.31 -35.11 -10.76
N PHE A 126 -23.21 -34.56 -9.95
CA PHE A 126 -23.68 -35.20 -8.73
C PHE A 126 -25.16 -34.92 -8.47
N ALA A 127 -25.80 -35.78 -7.70
CA ALA A 127 -27.14 -35.55 -7.18
C ALA A 127 -27.07 -35.14 -5.71
N ALA A 128 -27.89 -34.15 -5.31
CA ALA A 128 -28.19 -33.89 -3.91
C ALA A 128 -29.36 -34.80 -3.53
N ASP A 129 -29.09 -35.85 -2.75
CA ASP A 129 -30.05 -36.93 -2.51
C ASP A 129 -31.31 -36.48 -1.74
N LYS A 130 -31.25 -35.31 -1.10
CA LYS A 130 -32.30 -34.72 -0.24
C LYS A 130 -32.25 -33.18 -0.30
N PRO A 131 -33.28 -32.48 0.23
CA PRO A 131 -33.24 -31.03 0.42
C PRO A 131 -32.03 -30.58 1.26
N VAL A 132 -31.23 -29.67 0.71
CA VAL A 132 -30.00 -29.15 1.30
C VAL A 132 -30.31 -27.97 2.20
N ALA A 133 -29.86 -28.03 3.46
CA ALA A 133 -29.95 -26.93 4.42
C ALA A 133 -28.71 -26.03 4.37
N LYS A 134 -27.52 -26.60 4.12
CA LYS A 134 -26.24 -25.86 4.02
C LYS A 134 -25.29 -26.56 3.05
N ALA A 135 -24.59 -25.82 2.21
CA ALA A 135 -23.55 -26.32 1.32
C ALA A 135 -22.28 -25.47 1.43
N MET A 136 -21.20 -26.06 1.92
CA MET A 136 -19.91 -25.39 2.10
C MET A 136 -18.85 -26.00 1.19
N LEU A 137 -18.22 -25.17 0.38
CA LEU A 137 -17.14 -25.55 -0.53
C LEU A 137 -15.80 -25.13 0.06
N TYR A 138 -14.92 -26.10 0.29
CA TYR A 138 -13.51 -25.88 0.63
C TYR A 138 -12.69 -26.28 -0.59
N MET A 139 -11.88 -25.37 -1.14
CA MET A 139 -11.13 -25.69 -2.34
C MET A 139 -9.85 -24.89 -2.53
N SER A 140 -8.96 -25.42 -3.35
CA SER A 140 -7.82 -24.70 -3.92
C SER A 140 -7.51 -25.24 -5.32
N GLY A 141 -6.75 -24.47 -6.09
CA GLY A 141 -6.26 -24.86 -7.41
C GLY A 141 -4.93 -24.19 -7.70
N VAL A 142 -3.92 -24.95 -8.13
CA VAL A 142 -2.60 -24.39 -8.43
C VAL A 142 -2.56 -23.82 -9.85
N GLY A 143 -1.90 -22.68 -10.00
CA GLY A 143 -2.07 -21.81 -11.16
C GLY A 143 -2.96 -20.65 -10.78
N LEU A 144 -4.15 -20.62 -11.36
CA LEU A 144 -5.32 -19.91 -10.86
C LEU A 144 -6.53 -20.79 -11.11
N TYR A 145 -7.63 -20.56 -10.41
CA TYR A 145 -8.88 -21.27 -10.67
C TYR A 145 -10.09 -20.35 -10.64
N GLU A 146 -11.15 -20.80 -11.31
CA GLU A 146 -12.52 -20.33 -11.10
C GLU A 146 -13.43 -21.55 -10.92
N ALA A 147 -14.40 -21.46 -10.02
CA ALA A 147 -15.31 -22.54 -9.70
C ALA A 147 -16.73 -22.20 -10.17
N TYR A 148 -17.41 -23.19 -10.76
CA TYR A 148 -18.73 -23.03 -11.36
C TYR A 148 -19.65 -24.15 -10.89
N LEU A 149 -20.89 -23.82 -10.55
CA LEU A 149 -21.94 -24.80 -10.29
C LEU A 149 -23.12 -24.49 -11.21
N ASN A 150 -23.58 -25.49 -11.96
CA ASN A 150 -24.72 -25.37 -12.88
C ASN A 150 -24.54 -24.27 -13.95
N GLY A 151 -23.28 -24.02 -14.34
CA GLY A 151 -22.91 -23.00 -15.32
C GLY A 151 -22.74 -21.59 -14.75
N GLU A 152 -22.98 -21.39 -13.45
CA GLU A 152 -22.82 -20.09 -12.77
C GLU A 152 -21.49 -20.07 -12.00
N LYS A 153 -20.74 -18.95 -12.10
CA LYS A 153 -19.53 -18.75 -11.30
C LYS A 153 -19.93 -18.61 -9.82
N LEU A 154 -19.26 -19.35 -8.94
CA LEU A 154 -19.64 -19.47 -7.52
C LEU A 154 -19.30 -18.23 -6.69
N THR A 155 -18.37 -17.39 -7.14
CA THR A 155 -17.84 -16.27 -6.36
C THR A 155 -17.42 -15.12 -7.27
N ASP A 156 -17.46 -13.90 -6.75
CA ASP A 156 -16.91 -12.72 -7.42
C ASP A 156 -15.38 -12.56 -7.23
N GLU A 157 -14.74 -13.47 -6.49
CA GLU A 157 -13.28 -13.49 -6.35
C GLU A 157 -12.61 -13.76 -7.70
N VAL A 158 -11.50 -13.05 -7.94
CA VAL A 158 -10.68 -13.17 -9.15
C VAL A 158 -9.25 -13.55 -8.78
N LEU A 159 -8.54 -14.20 -9.70
CA LEU A 159 -7.15 -14.61 -9.51
C LEU A 159 -6.93 -15.47 -8.23
N THR A 160 -7.91 -16.28 -7.83
CA THR A 160 -7.77 -17.28 -6.76
C THR A 160 -6.81 -18.41 -7.19
N PRO A 161 -5.99 -19.00 -6.29
CA PRO A 161 -5.95 -18.83 -4.84
C PRO A 161 -4.95 -17.75 -4.39
N PHE A 162 -4.69 -16.76 -5.26
CA PHE A 162 -3.77 -15.65 -5.04
C PHE A 162 -2.29 -16.04 -5.07
N LEU A 163 -1.40 -15.14 -4.64
CA LEU A 163 0.05 -15.23 -4.78
C LEU A 163 0.71 -15.48 -3.42
N ASN A 164 1.43 -16.59 -3.31
CA ASN A 164 2.35 -16.88 -2.21
C ASN A 164 3.45 -17.81 -2.71
N ASP A 165 4.44 -18.13 -1.88
CA ASP A 165 5.38 -19.22 -2.20
C ASP A 165 4.66 -20.57 -2.07
N TYR A 166 4.22 -21.13 -3.21
CA TYR A 166 3.48 -22.40 -3.26
C TYR A 166 4.30 -23.62 -2.81
N ARG A 167 5.63 -23.47 -2.63
CA ARG A 167 6.47 -24.54 -2.06
C ARG A 167 6.21 -24.68 -0.57
N SER A 168 5.89 -23.57 0.10
CA SER A 168 5.73 -23.48 1.55
C SER A 168 4.28 -23.64 1.99
N LEU A 169 3.33 -23.00 1.30
CA LEU A 169 1.90 -23.08 1.64
C LEU A 169 1.02 -22.97 0.38
N ILE A 170 -0.22 -23.42 0.46
CA ILE A 170 -1.24 -23.24 -0.57
C ILE A 170 -2.54 -22.86 0.14
N GLN A 171 -3.12 -21.70 -0.20
CA GLN A 171 -4.33 -21.23 0.46
C GLN A 171 -5.57 -21.97 -0.05
N ALA A 172 -6.39 -22.45 0.87
CA ALA A 172 -7.71 -23.00 0.62
C ALA A 172 -8.79 -21.96 0.94
N GLN A 173 -9.67 -21.71 -0.01
CA GLN A 173 -10.81 -20.81 0.17
C GLN A 173 -12.04 -21.59 0.64
N THR A 174 -12.89 -20.90 1.40
CA THR A 174 -14.15 -21.44 1.93
C THR A 174 -15.31 -20.60 1.43
N TYR A 175 -16.26 -21.23 0.74
CA TYR A 175 -17.43 -20.56 0.18
C TYR A 175 -18.72 -21.20 0.68
N ASP A 176 -19.71 -20.38 0.97
CA ASP A 176 -21.08 -20.84 1.15
C ASP A 176 -21.76 -20.81 -0.21
N VAL A 177 -22.11 -21.98 -0.71
CA VAL A 177 -22.70 -22.18 -2.04
C VAL A 177 -24.10 -22.75 -1.95
N THR A 178 -24.73 -22.64 -0.77
CA THR A 178 -26.06 -23.22 -0.48
C THR A 178 -27.09 -22.82 -1.53
N ALA A 179 -27.07 -21.55 -1.95
CA ALA A 179 -28.03 -21.01 -2.93
C ALA A 179 -27.86 -21.55 -4.36
N HIS A 180 -26.70 -22.13 -4.70
CA HIS A 180 -26.42 -22.63 -6.05
C HIS A 180 -26.75 -24.13 -6.23
N VAL A 181 -26.96 -24.87 -5.14
CA VAL A 181 -27.18 -26.32 -5.18
C VAL A 181 -28.61 -26.65 -5.61
N GLN A 182 -28.73 -27.52 -6.61
CA GLN A 182 -29.97 -28.07 -7.14
C GLN A 182 -30.08 -29.57 -6.85
N ALA A 183 -31.13 -30.25 -7.33
CA ALA A 183 -31.29 -31.69 -7.18
C ALA A 183 -30.24 -32.50 -7.98
N THR A 184 -29.93 -32.03 -9.18
CA THR A 184 -28.82 -32.53 -10.02
C THR A 184 -27.91 -31.35 -10.31
N ASN A 185 -26.60 -31.56 -10.19
CA ASN A 185 -25.63 -30.49 -10.31
C ASN A 185 -24.48 -30.85 -11.22
N ASP A 186 -24.00 -29.85 -11.96
CA ASP A 186 -22.74 -29.90 -12.70
C ASP A 186 -21.72 -29.00 -11.99
N PHE A 187 -20.69 -29.59 -11.39
CA PHE A 187 -19.60 -28.86 -10.75
C PHE A 187 -18.39 -28.83 -11.68
N ALA A 188 -17.92 -27.63 -12.01
CA ALA A 188 -16.76 -27.41 -12.86
C ALA A 188 -15.72 -26.48 -12.21
N ILE A 189 -14.45 -26.72 -12.53
CA ILE A 189 -13.30 -25.91 -12.11
C ILE A 189 -12.49 -25.59 -13.37
N LEU A 190 -12.40 -24.30 -13.71
CA LEU A 190 -11.57 -23.79 -14.80
C LEU A 190 -10.20 -23.43 -14.24
N LEU A 191 -9.11 -23.86 -14.89
CA LEU A 191 -7.74 -23.62 -14.42
C LEU A 191 -6.91 -22.74 -15.36
N GLY A 192 -6.17 -21.81 -14.75
CA GLY A 192 -5.28 -20.81 -15.35
C GLY A 192 -3.80 -21.07 -15.05
N ASN A 193 -2.87 -20.57 -15.88
CA ASN A 193 -1.42 -20.74 -15.61
C ASN A 193 -0.98 -20.01 -14.33
N GLY A 194 -1.51 -18.81 -14.08
CA GLY A 194 -1.20 -18.01 -12.90
C GLY A 194 0.28 -17.72 -12.66
N TRP A 195 0.60 -17.48 -11.39
CA TRP A 195 1.97 -17.38 -10.90
C TRP A 195 2.66 -18.75 -10.74
N TYR A 196 1.89 -19.82 -10.54
CA TYR A 196 2.41 -21.17 -10.32
C TYR A 196 3.16 -21.73 -11.54
N LYS A 197 2.52 -21.61 -12.72
CA LYS A 197 2.99 -22.20 -13.98
C LYS A 197 3.42 -21.15 -15.01
N GLY A 198 2.83 -19.96 -14.97
CA GLY A 198 3.10 -18.88 -15.91
C GLY A 198 4.50 -18.28 -15.79
N ARG A 199 4.87 -17.42 -16.75
CA ARG A 199 6.10 -16.63 -16.70
C ARG A 199 6.02 -15.62 -15.56
N TYR A 200 6.98 -15.66 -14.63
CA TYR A 200 6.99 -14.78 -13.46
C TYR A 200 8.42 -14.52 -12.92
N GLY A 201 8.64 -13.35 -12.32
CA GLY A 201 9.91 -12.95 -11.73
C GLY A 201 10.88 -12.22 -12.66
N LEU A 202 11.90 -11.61 -12.07
CA LEU A 202 12.94 -10.85 -12.80
C LEU A 202 13.69 -11.71 -13.83
N GLU A 203 13.94 -12.97 -13.50
CA GLU A 203 14.57 -13.94 -14.41
C GLU A 203 13.57 -14.58 -15.39
N SER A 204 12.29 -14.19 -15.34
CA SER A 204 11.21 -14.71 -16.20
C SER A 204 11.11 -16.24 -16.19
N HIS A 205 11.19 -16.85 -15.01
CA HIS A 205 10.99 -18.29 -14.86
C HIS A 205 9.60 -18.70 -15.32
N THR A 206 9.48 -19.90 -15.89
CA THR A 206 8.21 -20.56 -16.21
C THR A 206 8.14 -21.85 -15.43
N GLU A 207 6.94 -22.26 -15.01
CA GLU A 207 6.73 -23.51 -14.27
C GLU A 207 7.58 -23.59 -12.99
N TYR A 208 7.84 -22.43 -12.36
CA TYR A 208 8.74 -22.30 -11.21
C TYR A 208 8.27 -23.12 -10.01
N PHE A 209 6.96 -23.08 -9.74
CA PHE A 209 6.36 -23.80 -8.61
C PHE A 209 5.84 -25.18 -9.02
N GLY A 210 5.41 -25.31 -10.28
CA GLY A 210 5.11 -26.59 -10.89
C GLY A 210 4.58 -26.47 -12.31
N ASN A 211 4.49 -27.61 -12.99
CA ASN A 211 4.13 -27.70 -14.42
C ASN A 211 2.76 -28.36 -14.68
N GLN A 212 2.02 -28.74 -13.64
CA GLN A 212 0.72 -29.39 -13.74
C GLN A 212 -0.41 -28.47 -13.27
N PHE A 213 -1.52 -28.46 -14.02
CA PHE A 213 -2.79 -27.94 -13.53
C PHE A 213 -3.38 -28.95 -12.54
N ALA A 214 -3.75 -28.48 -11.35
CA ALA A 214 -4.40 -29.33 -10.37
C ALA A 214 -5.38 -28.54 -9.49
N ALA A 215 -6.42 -29.22 -9.04
CA ALA A 215 -7.36 -28.70 -8.05
C ALA A 215 -7.67 -29.76 -6.98
N ILE A 216 -8.06 -29.28 -5.82
CA ILE A 216 -8.61 -30.08 -4.74
C ILE A 216 -9.87 -29.37 -4.23
N ALA A 217 -10.96 -30.11 -4.07
CA ALA A 217 -12.21 -29.54 -3.56
C ALA A 217 -13.03 -30.54 -2.76
N GLU A 218 -13.67 -30.04 -1.71
CA GLU A 218 -14.70 -30.73 -0.94
C GLU A 218 -15.92 -29.84 -0.80
N LEU A 219 -17.04 -30.25 -1.39
CA LEU A 219 -18.35 -29.66 -1.20
C LEU A 219 -19.12 -30.49 -0.17
N HIS A 220 -19.26 -29.95 1.04
CA HIS A 220 -19.98 -30.56 2.16
C HIS A 220 -21.43 -30.09 2.14
N LEU A 221 -22.35 -31.02 1.87
CA LEU A 221 -23.79 -30.81 1.94
C LEU A 221 -24.31 -31.31 3.29
N THR A 222 -25.02 -30.44 4.00
CA THR A 222 -25.83 -30.80 5.16
C THR A 222 -27.29 -30.72 4.75
N PHE A 223 -28.02 -31.82 4.90
CA PHE A 223 -29.44 -31.89 4.56
C PHE A 223 -30.34 -31.45 5.72
N GLU A 224 -31.60 -31.13 5.42
CA GLU A 224 -32.58 -30.71 6.44
C GLU A 224 -32.82 -31.76 7.56
N ASP A 225 -32.57 -33.04 7.29
CA ASP A 225 -32.67 -34.12 8.27
C ASP A 225 -31.39 -34.34 9.10
N GLY A 226 -30.37 -33.49 8.89
CA GLY A 226 -29.08 -33.54 9.58
C GLY A 226 -28.07 -34.55 9.00
N SER A 227 -28.44 -35.33 7.97
CA SER A 227 -27.48 -36.18 7.26
C SER A 227 -26.54 -35.36 6.36
N MET A 228 -25.39 -35.94 6.00
CA MET A 228 -24.35 -35.25 5.23
C MET A 228 -23.95 -36.02 3.97
N GLN A 229 -23.57 -35.28 2.93
CA GLN A 229 -22.92 -35.80 1.71
C GLN A 229 -21.69 -34.94 1.41
N VAL A 230 -20.60 -35.57 0.96
CA VAL A 230 -19.39 -34.85 0.51
C VAL A 230 -19.16 -35.18 -0.96
N VAL A 231 -19.21 -34.15 -1.81
CA VAL A 231 -18.76 -34.23 -3.21
C VAL A 231 -17.30 -33.80 -3.23
N LYS A 232 -16.41 -34.66 -3.68
CA LYS A 232 -14.96 -34.46 -3.58
C LYS A 232 -14.27 -34.65 -4.92
N THR A 233 -13.14 -33.99 -5.10
CA THR A 233 -12.26 -34.26 -6.23
C THR A 233 -11.65 -35.65 -6.11
N ASP A 234 -11.90 -36.50 -7.10
CA ASP A 234 -11.43 -37.88 -7.16
C ASP A 234 -11.32 -38.36 -8.62
N LYS A 235 -11.07 -39.66 -8.82
CA LYS A 235 -10.89 -40.28 -10.13
C LYS A 235 -12.14 -40.31 -11.02
N GLU A 236 -13.33 -40.05 -10.48
CA GLU A 236 -14.59 -40.04 -11.26
C GLU A 236 -14.77 -38.73 -12.03
N TRP A 237 -13.99 -37.70 -11.68
CA TRP A 237 -13.94 -36.45 -12.41
C TRP A 237 -13.36 -36.64 -13.81
N GLN A 238 -13.76 -35.76 -14.71
CA GLN A 238 -13.24 -35.69 -16.06
C GLN A 238 -12.68 -34.30 -16.34
N TYR A 239 -11.80 -34.18 -17.31
CA TYR A 239 -11.35 -32.90 -17.84
C TYR A 239 -11.53 -32.81 -19.35
N ARG A 240 -11.61 -31.58 -19.85
CA ARG A 240 -11.48 -31.24 -21.27
C ARG A 240 -10.79 -29.90 -21.43
N ALA A 241 -10.40 -29.54 -22.65
CA ALA A 241 -9.83 -28.23 -22.90
C ALA A 241 -10.91 -27.13 -22.83
N SER A 242 -10.55 -25.97 -22.29
CA SER A 242 -11.33 -24.74 -22.40
C SER A 242 -11.13 -24.04 -23.75
N ASN A 243 -11.73 -22.88 -23.92
CA ASN A 243 -11.52 -21.95 -25.05
C ASN A 243 -10.36 -20.96 -24.80
N ILE A 244 -9.69 -21.01 -23.63
CA ILE A 244 -8.50 -20.23 -23.32
C ILE A 244 -7.30 -20.92 -23.96
N LEU A 245 -6.64 -20.23 -24.88
CA LEU A 245 -5.48 -20.73 -25.63
C LEU A 245 -4.15 -20.38 -24.97
N ALA A 246 -4.12 -19.27 -24.24
CA ALA A 246 -2.93 -18.80 -23.52
C ALA A 246 -3.38 -17.90 -22.37
N SER A 247 -2.70 -17.99 -21.23
CA SER A 247 -2.85 -17.05 -20.12
C SER A 247 -1.50 -16.84 -19.43
N GLY A 248 -1.23 -15.63 -18.96
CA GLY A 248 -0.07 -15.32 -18.13
C GLY A 248 -0.19 -13.94 -17.49
N ILE A 249 0.38 -13.78 -16.30
CA ILE A 249 0.34 -12.51 -15.58
C ILE A 249 1.00 -11.39 -16.40
N TYR A 250 2.14 -11.66 -17.05
CA TYR A 250 2.83 -10.69 -17.90
C TYR A 250 2.42 -10.74 -19.37
N ASP A 251 1.99 -11.92 -19.86
CA ASP A 251 1.82 -12.19 -21.29
C ASP A 251 0.38 -11.97 -21.79
N GLY A 252 -0.54 -11.66 -20.88
CA GLY A 252 -1.95 -11.44 -21.19
C GLY A 252 -2.73 -12.73 -21.38
N GLU A 253 -3.83 -12.67 -22.13
CA GLU A 253 -4.72 -13.82 -22.32
C GLU A 253 -5.30 -13.88 -23.74
N LYS A 254 -5.45 -15.09 -24.28
CA LYS A 254 -6.07 -15.35 -25.59
C LYS A 254 -7.22 -16.33 -25.45
N ILE A 255 -8.40 -15.93 -25.91
CA ILE A 255 -9.63 -16.72 -25.95
C ILE A 255 -10.07 -16.90 -27.40
N ASP A 256 -10.39 -18.14 -27.80
CA ASP A 256 -10.96 -18.45 -29.11
C ASP A 256 -12.17 -19.37 -28.96
N GLU A 257 -13.37 -18.82 -29.14
CA GLU A 257 -14.63 -19.57 -29.03
C GLU A 257 -14.80 -20.64 -30.12
N LEU A 258 -14.06 -20.53 -31.23
CA LEU A 258 -14.12 -21.44 -32.36
C LEU A 258 -12.99 -22.47 -32.35
N CYS A 259 -12.11 -22.47 -31.35
CA CYS A 259 -10.95 -23.35 -31.36
C CYS A 259 -11.32 -24.85 -31.41
N TRP A 260 -12.55 -25.23 -31.06
CA TRP A 260 -13.07 -26.60 -31.13
C TRP A 260 -14.20 -26.80 -32.17
N SER A 261 -14.45 -25.85 -33.08
CA SER A 261 -15.55 -25.98 -34.05
C SER A 261 -15.32 -27.10 -35.07
N ASP A 262 -14.06 -27.31 -35.48
CA ASP A 262 -13.70 -28.23 -36.57
C ASP A 262 -12.96 -29.49 -36.07
N LYS A 263 -12.87 -29.68 -34.75
CA LYS A 263 -12.18 -30.83 -34.13
C LYS A 263 -12.85 -31.26 -32.83
N PRO A 264 -12.79 -32.55 -32.46
CA PRO A 264 -13.39 -33.02 -31.22
C PRO A 264 -12.68 -32.43 -29.98
N ASN A 265 -13.46 -32.15 -28.93
CA ASN A 265 -12.98 -31.80 -27.59
C ASN A 265 -13.59 -32.78 -26.55
N PRO A 266 -13.15 -34.05 -26.53
CA PRO A 266 -13.76 -35.07 -25.69
C PRO A 266 -13.35 -34.91 -24.22
N TRP A 267 -14.25 -35.31 -23.32
CA TRP A 267 -13.93 -35.50 -21.91
C TRP A 267 -12.95 -36.66 -21.74
N GLN A 268 -11.96 -36.46 -20.86
CA GLN A 268 -10.90 -37.40 -20.53
C GLN A 268 -10.88 -37.64 -19.01
N PRO A 269 -10.51 -38.83 -18.53
CA PRO A 269 -10.35 -39.06 -17.09
C PRO A 269 -9.23 -38.18 -16.51
N VAL A 270 -9.45 -37.60 -15.33
CA VAL A 270 -8.38 -36.89 -14.60
C VAL A 270 -7.26 -37.81 -14.15
N VAL A 271 -6.10 -37.22 -13.86
CA VAL A 271 -4.98 -37.91 -13.19
C VAL A 271 -4.84 -37.38 -11.77
N ALA A 272 -4.42 -38.25 -10.85
CA ALA A 272 -4.00 -37.81 -9.52
C ALA A 272 -2.68 -37.03 -9.62
N VAL A 273 -2.60 -35.91 -8.92
CA VAL A 273 -1.42 -35.03 -8.91
C VAL A 273 -0.76 -35.07 -7.54
N ALA A 274 0.56 -35.26 -7.52
CA ALA A 274 1.32 -35.42 -6.27
C ALA A 274 1.70 -34.06 -5.65
N ILE A 275 0.70 -33.31 -5.19
CA ILE A 275 0.90 -32.12 -4.33
C ILE A 275 0.67 -32.55 -2.89
N ASP A 276 1.61 -32.21 -2.01
CA ASP A 276 1.52 -32.50 -0.57
C ASP A 276 0.34 -31.75 0.07
N PRO A 277 -0.72 -32.46 0.53
CA PRO A 277 -1.88 -31.81 1.14
C PRO A 277 -1.56 -31.09 2.45
N SER A 278 -0.42 -31.38 3.11
CA SER A 278 -0.01 -30.66 4.33
C SER A 278 0.36 -29.19 4.07
N LYS A 279 0.53 -28.80 2.81
CA LYS A 279 0.71 -27.41 2.41
C LYS A 279 -0.59 -26.62 2.40
N LEU A 280 -1.76 -27.28 2.35
CA LEU A 280 -3.04 -26.61 2.36
C LEU A 280 -3.27 -25.96 3.72
N GLN A 281 -3.62 -24.68 3.69
CA GLN A 281 -3.97 -23.91 4.88
C GLN A 281 -5.21 -23.07 4.61
N ASP A 282 -6.00 -22.82 5.65
CA ASP A 282 -7.09 -21.84 5.60
C ASP A 282 -6.57 -20.48 5.10
N ARG A 283 -7.42 -19.75 4.38
CA ARG A 283 -7.00 -18.51 3.69
C ARG A 283 -6.44 -17.47 4.67
N ILE A 284 -5.49 -16.69 4.19
CA ILE A 284 -4.92 -15.54 4.90
C ILE A 284 -5.10 -14.25 4.10
N SER A 285 -5.24 -14.35 2.77
CA SER A 285 -5.45 -13.22 1.87
C SER A 285 -6.86 -12.63 1.99
N PRO A 286 -6.98 -11.28 2.11
CA PRO A 286 -8.19 -10.60 1.67
C PRO A 286 -8.50 -10.97 0.21
N PRO A 287 -9.79 -11.10 -0.18
CA PRO A 287 -10.14 -11.47 -1.54
C PRO A 287 -9.71 -10.38 -2.53
N LEU A 288 -9.31 -10.79 -3.73
CA LEU A 288 -9.23 -9.90 -4.89
C LEU A 288 -10.59 -9.82 -5.55
N LEU A 289 -11.10 -8.61 -5.70
CA LEU A 289 -12.41 -8.34 -6.30
C LEU A 289 -12.27 -7.28 -7.40
N ILE A 290 -13.26 -7.24 -8.28
CA ILE A 290 -13.50 -6.05 -9.11
C ILE A 290 -14.16 -5.00 -8.21
N GLN A 291 -13.39 -3.99 -7.82
CA GLN A 291 -13.79 -3.01 -6.80
C GLN A 291 -14.44 -1.77 -7.42
N GLU A 292 -13.98 -1.36 -8.61
CA GLU A 292 -14.47 -0.16 -9.30
C GLU A 292 -14.60 -0.38 -10.81
N GLU A 293 -15.67 0.18 -11.38
CA GLU A 293 -15.83 0.31 -12.83
C GLU A 293 -15.37 1.70 -13.29
N VAL A 294 -14.41 1.74 -14.22
CA VAL A 294 -13.85 2.96 -14.80
C VAL A 294 -14.41 3.14 -16.20
N ALA A 295 -15.23 4.16 -16.40
CA ALA A 295 -15.78 4.48 -17.73
C ALA A 295 -14.68 4.99 -18.68
N VAL A 296 -14.83 4.72 -19.98
CA VAL A 296 -13.96 5.33 -21.00
C VAL A 296 -14.20 6.84 -21.03
N ALA A 297 -13.15 7.61 -20.78
CA ALA A 297 -13.22 9.08 -20.77
C ALA A 297 -13.25 9.64 -22.19
N GLN A 298 -12.47 9.05 -23.10
CA GLN A 298 -12.40 9.51 -24.49
C GLN A 298 -11.97 8.38 -25.45
N ILE A 299 -12.45 8.43 -26.69
CA ILE A 299 -11.90 7.65 -27.82
C ILE A 299 -11.05 8.59 -28.67
N LEU A 300 -9.83 8.16 -28.96
CA LEU A 300 -8.81 8.89 -29.70
C LEU A 300 -8.48 8.17 -31.00
N THR A 301 -8.19 8.95 -32.03
CA THR A 301 -7.49 8.46 -33.23
C THR A 301 -6.07 9.00 -33.21
N SER A 302 -5.07 8.13 -33.12
CA SER A 302 -3.67 8.56 -33.08
C SER A 302 -3.20 9.11 -34.43
N PRO A 303 -2.10 9.89 -34.48
CA PRO A 303 -1.46 10.27 -35.73
C PRO A 303 -1.09 9.08 -36.63
N ALA A 304 -0.83 7.90 -36.06
CA ALA A 304 -0.61 6.66 -36.80
C ALA A 304 -1.91 5.96 -37.27
N GLY A 305 -3.09 6.52 -36.97
CA GLY A 305 -4.39 5.97 -37.35
C GLY A 305 -4.92 4.89 -36.40
N GLU A 306 -4.35 4.75 -35.21
CA GLU A 306 -4.77 3.76 -34.21
C GLU A 306 -6.02 4.26 -33.48
N THR A 307 -6.93 3.36 -33.12
CA THR A 307 -8.03 3.68 -32.21
C THR A 307 -7.63 3.38 -30.77
N ILE A 308 -7.68 4.39 -29.91
CA ILE A 308 -7.21 4.32 -28.53
C ILE A 308 -8.32 4.76 -27.58
N LEU A 309 -8.60 3.97 -26.57
CA LEU A 309 -9.44 4.35 -25.43
C LEU A 309 -8.55 5.04 -24.39
N ASP A 310 -8.88 6.26 -23.98
CA ASP A 310 -8.34 6.88 -22.77
C ASP A 310 -9.33 6.66 -21.61
N MET A 311 -8.91 5.91 -20.60
CA MET A 311 -9.70 5.65 -19.40
C MET A 311 -9.74 6.84 -18.43
N GLY A 312 -8.93 7.88 -18.66
CA GLY A 312 -8.80 9.06 -17.80
C GLY A 312 -8.05 8.83 -16.49
N GLN A 313 -7.77 7.58 -16.14
CA GLN A 313 -7.10 7.14 -14.92
C GLN A 313 -6.17 5.96 -15.26
N ASN A 314 -4.95 5.96 -14.73
CA ASN A 314 -4.06 4.79 -14.75
C ASN A 314 -4.43 3.85 -13.58
N PHE A 315 -4.84 2.62 -13.85
CA PHE A 315 -5.24 1.65 -12.82
C PHE A 315 -4.79 0.23 -13.19
N ALA A 316 -4.97 -0.73 -12.27
CA ALA A 316 -4.67 -2.14 -12.51
C ALA A 316 -5.95 -2.96 -12.58
N GLY A 317 -6.07 -3.83 -13.57
CA GLY A 317 -7.21 -4.74 -13.73
C GLY A 317 -7.48 -5.10 -15.19
N TRP A 318 -8.75 -5.06 -15.59
CA TRP A 318 -9.22 -5.54 -16.90
C TRP A 318 -9.97 -4.47 -17.70
N LEU A 319 -10.19 -4.76 -18.98
CA LEU A 319 -11.21 -4.11 -19.80
C LEU A 319 -12.29 -5.14 -20.13
N ARG A 320 -13.54 -4.80 -19.84
CA ARG A 320 -14.74 -5.54 -20.21
C ARG A 320 -15.36 -4.92 -21.46
N PHE A 321 -15.85 -5.75 -22.38
CA PHE A 321 -16.64 -5.28 -23.52
C PHE A 321 -17.74 -6.28 -23.89
N GLU A 322 -18.70 -5.83 -24.69
CA GLU A 322 -19.75 -6.69 -25.25
C GLU A 322 -19.32 -7.22 -26.63
N SER A 323 -19.17 -8.53 -26.73
CA SER A 323 -19.03 -9.22 -28.01
C SER A 323 -20.38 -9.26 -28.68
N ASP A 324 -20.57 -8.58 -29.81
CA ASP A 324 -21.72 -8.69 -30.71
C ASP A 324 -21.21 -8.70 -32.16
N PHE A 325 -20.32 -9.65 -32.43
CA PHE A 325 -19.57 -9.74 -33.69
C PHE A 325 -19.90 -11.02 -34.43
N ALA A 326 -19.66 -11.03 -35.74
CA ALA A 326 -19.72 -12.24 -36.54
C ALA A 326 -18.77 -13.33 -35.97
N ALA A 327 -19.10 -14.59 -36.23
CA ALA A 327 -18.22 -15.69 -35.86
C ALA A 327 -16.88 -15.55 -36.58
N GLY A 328 -15.78 -15.61 -35.82
CA GLY A 328 -14.42 -15.51 -36.33
C GLY A 328 -13.80 -14.12 -36.25
N THR A 329 -14.57 -13.07 -35.93
CA THR A 329 -14.03 -11.72 -35.67
C THR A 329 -13.06 -11.77 -34.49
N GLU A 330 -11.83 -11.28 -34.68
CA GLU A 330 -10.80 -11.23 -33.65
C GLU A 330 -10.63 -9.80 -33.16
N ILE A 331 -10.83 -9.59 -31.86
CA ILE A 331 -10.59 -8.34 -31.16
C ILE A 331 -9.25 -8.45 -30.42
N ARG A 332 -8.39 -7.46 -30.60
CA ARG A 332 -7.12 -7.35 -29.87
C ARG A 332 -7.07 -6.05 -29.09
N LEU A 333 -6.74 -6.17 -27.81
CA LEU A 333 -6.55 -5.07 -26.87
C LEU A 333 -5.10 -5.05 -26.41
N GLU A 334 -4.46 -3.90 -26.53
CA GLU A 334 -3.09 -3.66 -26.06
C GLU A 334 -3.08 -2.48 -25.09
N PHE A 335 -2.29 -2.59 -24.04
CA PHE A 335 -2.38 -1.74 -22.85
C PHE A 335 -1.14 -0.86 -22.70
N GLY A 336 -1.34 0.41 -22.33
CA GLY A 336 -0.27 1.39 -22.12
C GLY A 336 -0.60 2.39 -21.01
N GLU A 337 0.42 2.91 -20.32
CA GLU A 337 0.26 3.91 -19.25
C GLU A 337 0.22 5.35 -19.80
N ILE A 338 0.82 5.59 -20.96
CA ILE A 338 1.00 6.91 -21.56
C ILE A 338 0.95 6.85 -23.09
N LEU A 339 0.73 8.01 -23.72
CA LEU A 339 0.93 8.20 -25.15
C LEU A 339 2.27 8.88 -25.42
N GLN A 340 2.92 8.57 -26.54
CA GLN A 340 4.12 9.28 -27.00
C GLN A 340 3.86 9.89 -28.38
N ASN A 341 3.99 11.22 -28.47
CA ASN A 341 3.64 12.00 -29.67
C ASN A 341 2.19 11.72 -30.15
N GLY A 342 1.26 11.49 -29.22
CA GLY A 342 -0.14 11.15 -29.50
C GLY A 342 -0.39 9.71 -29.97
N ASN A 343 0.64 8.86 -30.05
CA ASN A 343 0.52 7.45 -30.42
C ASN A 343 0.58 6.54 -29.19
N PHE A 344 0.04 5.34 -29.32
CA PHE A 344 0.09 4.31 -28.28
C PHE A 344 1.55 3.97 -27.91
N TYR A 345 1.83 3.81 -26.61
CA TYR A 345 3.15 3.48 -26.12
C TYR A 345 3.10 2.49 -24.94
N ASN A 346 3.91 1.44 -25.02
CA ASN A 346 4.08 0.45 -23.96
C ASN A 346 5.51 -0.13 -23.87
N GLU A 347 6.53 0.53 -24.45
CA GLU A 347 7.90 0.00 -24.40
C GLU A 347 8.44 -0.08 -22.96
N ASN A 348 7.93 0.76 -22.05
CA ASN A 348 8.26 0.71 -20.62
C ASN A 348 7.73 -0.54 -19.90
N TYR A 349 6.94 -1.39 -20.57
CA TYR A 349 6.48 -2.69 -20.04
C TYR A 349 7.56 -3.76 -20.20
N GLY A 350 8.64 -3.44 -20.92
CA GLY A 350 9.72 -4.36 -21.24
C GLY A 350 9.19 -5.56 -22.03
N THR A 351 9.26 -6.74 -21.43
CA THR A 351 8.78 -7.98 -22.06
C THR A 351 7.31 -8.29 -21.80
N ALA A 352 6.60 -7.50 -20.98
CA ALA A 352 5.18 -7.72 -20.65
C ALA A 352 4.24 -6.94 -21.59
N THR A 353 4.52 -6.94 -22.89
CA THR A 353 3.68 -6.26 -23.90
C THR A 353 2.51 -7.12 -24.38
N GLY A 354 2.27 -8.25 -23.69
CA GLY A 354 1.11 -9.10 -23.89
C GLY A 354 -0.20 -8.33 -23.68
N GLY A 355 -1.24 -8.74 -24.40
CA GLY A 355 -2.54 -8.07 -24.40
C GLY A 355 -3.68 -9.07 -24.24
N PHE A 356 -4.89 -8.62 -24.53
CA PHE A 356 -6.05 -9.51 -24.54
C PHE A 356 -6.51 -9.73 -25.98
N THR A 357 -6.62 -11.00 -26.39
CA THR A 357 -7.13 -11.38 -27.71
C THR A 357 -8.37 -12.24 -27.55
N TYR A 358 -9.46 -11.86 -28.17
CA TYR A 358 -10.72 -12.59 -28.15
C TYR A 358 -11.22 -12.83 -29.56
N ARG A 359 -11.54 -14.09 -29.90
CA ARG A 359 -12.18 -14.44 -31.17
C ARG A 359 -13.62 -14.88 -30.95
N SER A 360 -14.55 -14.15 -31.57
CA SER A 360 -15.99 -14.32 -31.39
C SER A 360 -16.51 -15.64 -31.93
N GLY A 361 -17.43 -16.26 -31.19
CA GLY A 361 -18.23 -17.41 -31.63
C GLY A 361 -19.50 -17.02 -32.41
N GLY A 362 -19.75 -15.74 -32.64
CA GLY A 362 -20.96 -15.24 -33.30
C GLY A 362 -22.15 -14.99 -32.35
N GLN A 363 -21.92 -15.02 -31.03
CA GLN A 363 -22.96 -14.83 -30.02
C GLN A 363 -22.72 -13.56 -29.21
N LYS A 364 -23.84 -12.92 -28.81
CA LYS A 364 -23.80 -11.78 -27.92
C LYS A 364 -23.42 -12.20 -26.51
N LYS A 365 -22.33 -11.66 -25.97
CA LYS A 365 -21.93 -11.88 -24.56
C LYS A 365 -20.96 -10.84 -24.05
N THR A 366 -20.93 -10.67 -22.72
CA THR A 366 -19.89 -9.94 -22.03
C THR A 366 -18.57 -10.70 -22.08
N VAL A 367 -17.48 -10.01 -22.40
CA VAL A 367 -16.13 -10.58 -22.52
C VAL A 367 -15.18 -9.81 -21.62
N MET A 368 -14.39 -10.56 -20.85
CA MET A 368 -13.25 -10.08 -20.07
C MET A 368 -12.25 -11.23 -19.90
N PRO A 369 -10.98 -10.95 -19.51
CA PRO A 369 -10.02 -11.99 -19.17
C PRO A 369 -10.39 -12.75 -17.89
N HIS A 370 -9.76 -13.90 -17.66
CA HIS A 370 -9.91 -14.71 -16.43
C HIS A 370 -8.64 -14.75 -15.55
N PHE A 371 -7.46 -14.94 -16.16
CA PHE A 371 -6.24 -15.37 -15.46
C PHE A 371 -5.01 -14.49 -15.73
N THR A 372 -5.24 -13.19 -15.92
CA THR A 372 -4.19 -12.17 -16.12
C THR A 372 -4.63 -10.86 -15.44
N TYR A 373 -3.81 -9.81 -15.51
CA TYR A 373 -4.23 -8.43 -15.26
C TYR A 373 -3.24 -7.46 -15.91
N PHE A 374 -3.65 -6.21 -16.10
CA PHE A 374 -2.86 -5.18 -16.75
C PHE A 374 -2.85 -3.90 -15.90
N GLY A 375 -1.73 -3.19 -15.84
CA GLY A 375 -1.71 -1.78 -15.43
C GLY A 375 -1.84 -0.89 -16.67
N PHE A 376 -2.77 0.05 -16.73
CA PHE A 376 -2.99 0.91 -17.90
C PHE A 376 -3.86 2.14 -17.64
N ARG A 377 -3.70 3.13 -18.52
CA ARG A 377 -4.67 4.20 -18.77
C ARG A 377 -5.22 4.17 -20.19
N TYR A 378 -4.39 3.74 -21.14
CA TYR A 378 -4.70 3.74 -22.57
C TYR A 378 -4.83 2.32 -23.09
N VAL A 379 -5.83 2.08 -23.94
CA VAL A 379 -6.03 0.79 -24.61
C VAL A 379 -6.09 0.98 -26.12
N ARG A 380 -5.15 0.40 -26.86
CA ARG A 380 -5.24 0.32 -28.33
C ARG A 380 -6.16 -0.83 -28.71
N VAL A 381 -7.20 -0.53 -29.49
CA VAL A 381 -8.20 -1.50 -29.94
C VAL A 381 -7.99 -1.80 -31.43
N SER A 382 -7.92 -3.08 -31.78
CA SER A 382 -7.80 -3.56 -33.16
C SER A 382 -8.80 -4.67 -33.46
N GLY A 383 -9.24 -4.75 -34.72
CA GLY A 383 -10.19 -5.77 -35.19
C GLY A 383 -11.66 -5.49 -34.86
N TRP A 384 -11.97 -4.34 -34.24
CA TRP A 384 -13.34 -3.93 -33.95
C TRP A 384 -14.15 -3.69 -35.23
N GLU A 385 -15.34 -4.30 -35.33
CA GLU A 385 -16.25 -4.11 -36.46
C GLU A 385 -17.21 -2.94 -36.18
N GLY A 386 -17.21 -1.96 -37.08
CA GLY A 386 -18.07 -0.78 -36.96
C GLY A 386 -17.48 0.34 -36.10
N GLU A 387 -18.33 1.28 -35.71
CA GLU A 387 -17.94 2.43 -34.88
C GLU A 387 -17.83 2.01 -33.40
N ILE A 388 -16.71 2.37 -32.76
CA ILE A 388 -16.49 2.19 -31.32
C ILE A 388 -17.24 3.29 -30.56
N LYS A 389 -17.99 2.89 -29.52
CA LYS A 389 -18.64 3.80 -28.57
C LYS A 389 -18.14 3.57 -27.14
N PRO A 390 -17.99 4.62 -26.32
CA PRO A 390 -17.46 4.49 -24.95
C PRO A 390 -18.23 3.49 -24.09
N GLU A 391 -19.56 3.47 -24.18
CA GLU A 391 -20.44 2.61 -23.38
C GLU A 391 -20.33 1.10 -23.68
N GLN A 392 -19.61 0.72 -24.75
CA GLN A 392 -19.33 -0.67 -25.08
C GLN A 392 -18.18 -1.26 -24.26
N PHE A 393 -17.47 -0.42 -23.50
CA PHE A 393 -16.29 -0.78 -22.73
C PHE A 393 -16.42 -0.30 -21.28
N SER A 394 -15.85 -1.08 -20.38
CA SER A 394 -15.66 -0.66 -18.99
C SER A 394 -14.31 -1.14 -18.50
N GLY A 395 -13.51 -0.24 -17.94
CA GLY A 395 -12.37 -0.62 -17.10
C GLY A 395 -12.87 -1.25 -15.82
N LEU A 396 -12.20 -2.30 -15.35
CA LEU A 396 -12.51 -3.00 -14.11
C LEU A 396 -11.26 -2.97 -13.23
N ALA A 397 -11.24 -2.10 -12.22
CA ALA A 397 -10.13 -2.02 -11.29
C ALA A 397 -10.18 -3.19 -10.30
N ILE A 398 -9.07 -3.92 -10.20
CA ILE A 398 -8.95 -5.12 -9.37
C ILE A 398 -7.92 -4.87 -8.28
N TYR A 399 -8.31 -5.05 -7.03
CA TYR A 399 -7.42 -4.97 -5.88
C TYR A 399 -8.01 -5.71 -4.68
N SER A 400 -7.18 -5.91 -3.65
CA SER A 400 -7.57 -6.58 -2.41
C SER A 400 -8.70 -5.82 -1.73
N ASP A 401 -9.66 -6.53 -1.14
CA ASP A 401 -10.79 -5.89 -0.46
C ASP A 401 -10.36 -5.18 0.83
N LEU A 402 -10.20 -3.86 0.73
CA LEU A 402 -9.71 -2.99 1.78
C LEU A 402 -10.63 -1.77 1.94
N GLU A 403 -11.04 -1.51 3.18
CA GLU A 403 -11.90 -0.37 3.51
C GLU A 403 -11.11 0.94 3.46
N GLN A 404 -11.58 1.94 2.70
CA GLN A 404 -10.95 3.26 2.71
C GLN A 404 -11.23 4.00 4.03
N THR A 405 -10.18 4.32 4.77
CA THR A 405 -10.22 4.89 6.12
C THR A 405 -9.88 6.38 6.17
N GLY A 406 -9.11 6.89 5.19
CA GLY A 406 -8.66 8.28 5.14
C GLY A 406 -9.29 9.09 4.00
N SER A 407 -9.52 10.38 4.25
CA SER A 407 -9.92 11.35 3.22
C SER A 407 -9.29 12.71 3.47
N ILE A 408 -8.78 13.35 2.41
CA ILE A 408 -8.20 14.70 2.45
C ILE A 408 -8.79 15.53 1.32
N GLU A 409 -9.21 16.75 1.65
CA GLU A 409 -9.55 17.80 0.70
C GLU A 409 -8.83 19.10 1.10
N THR A 410 -8.25 19.81 0.16
CA THR A 410 -7.58 21.09 0.40
C THR A 410 -8.04 22.14 -0.60
N GLY A 411 -7.77 23.42 -0.34
CA GLY A 411 -7.97 24.48 -1.34
C GLY A 411 -6.95 24.48 -2.48
N HIS A 412 -6.01 23.53 -2.53
CA HIS A 412 -4.99 23.42 -3.58
C HIS A 412 -5.26 22.23 -4.51
N ALA A 413 -5.82 22.50 -5.69
CA ALA A 413 -6.29 21.47 -6.62
C ALA A 413 -5.21 20.44 -7.02
N LYS A 414 -3.96 20.85 -7.20
CA LYS A 414 -2.87 19.92 -7.55
C LYS A 414 -2.45 19.02 -6.39
N LEU A 415 -2.62 19.48 -5.14
CA LEU A 415 -2.37 18.62 -3.97
C LEU A 415 -3.52 17.62 -3.81
N ASN A 416 -4.76 18.03 -4.10
CA ASN A 416 -5.89 17.09 -4.15
C ASN A 416 -5.67 16.04 -5.25
N ARG A 417 -5.14 16.43 -6.42
CA ARG A 417 -4.74 15.48 -7.47
C ARG A 417 -3.63 14.54 -6.99
N LEU A 418 -2.59 15.06 -6.33
CA LEU A 418 -1.52 14.22 -5.76
C LEU A 418 -2.07 13.19 -4.76
N TYR A 419 -2.97 13.60 -3.86
CA TYR A 419 -3.65 12.68 -2.94
C TYR A 419 -4.43 11.58 -3.70
N GLN A 420 -5.17 11.93 -4.76
CA GLN A 420 -5.84 10.92 -5.58
C GLN A 420 -4.85 9.99 -6.27
N ASN A 421 -3.72 10.52 -6.74
CA ASN A 421 -2.68 9.72 -7.38
C ASN A 421 -2.09 8.68 -6.41
N THR A 422 -1.90 9.02 -5.12
CA THR A 422 -1.42 8.03 -4.13
C THR A 422 -2.44 6.94 -3.85
N VAL A 423 -3.73 7.30 -3.70
CA VAL A 423 -4.81 6.33 -3.51
C VAL A 423 -4.90 5.36 -4.68
N TRP A 424 -4.85 5.86 -5.92
CA TRP A 424 -4.88 5.01 -7.11
C TRP A 424 -3.63 4.13 -7.25
N SER A 425 -2.45 4.65 -6.92
CA SER A 425 -1.23 3.83 -6.90
C SER A 425 -1.28 2.72 -5.85
N GLN A 426 -1.87 2.96 -4.68
CA GLN A 426 -2.11 1.91 -3.69
C GLN A 426 -3.07 0.85 -4.23
N LYS A 427 -4.25 1.26 -4.72
CA LYS A 427 -5.23 0.35 -5.33
C LYS A 427 -4.58 -0.54 -6.38
N SER A 428 -3.88 0.07 -7.34
CA SER A 428 -3.23 -0.67 -8.43
C SER A 428 -2.21 -1.73 -8.01
N ASN A 429 -1.57 -1.53 -6.86
CA ASN A 429 -0.44 -2.34 -6.43
C ASN A 429 -0.74 -3.21 -5.21
N PHE A 430 -1.98 -3.20 -4.71
CA PHE A 430 -2.41 -4.06 -3.61
C PHE A 430 -3.19 -5.25 -4.18
N ILE A 431 -2.54 -5.97 -5.11
CA ILE A 431 -3.08 -7.18 -5.74
C ILE A 431 -2.49 -8.39 -5.02
N ASP A 432 -3.06 -8.71 -3.85
CA ASP A 432 -2.66 -9.76 -2.88
C ASP A 432 -1.25 -9.62 -2.27
N MET A 433 -0.35 -8.93 -2.96
CA MET A 433 0.96 -8.49 -2.52
C MET A 433 1.09 -6.98 -2.77
N PRO A 434 1.87 -6.23 -1.96
CA PRO A 434 2.20 -4.83 -2.24
C PRO A 434 3.23 -4.77 -3.37
N THR A 435 2.80 -4.90 -4.62
CA THR A 435 3.69 -4.96 -5.78
C THR A 435 4.38 -3.63 -6.04
N ASP A 436 5.62 -3.63 -6.54
CA ASP A 436 6.26 -2.40 -7.00
C ASP A 436 5.40 -1.68 -8.04
N CYS A 437 5.06 -2.38 -9.12
CA CYS A 437 4.28 -1.82 -10.20
C CYS A 437 3.32 -2.87 -10.80
N PRO A 438 2.23 -2.47 -11.47
CA PRO A 438 1.20 -3.41 -11.94
C PRO A 438 1.30 -3.81 -13.41
N GLN A 439 2.24 -3.25 -14.19
CA GLN A 439 2.23 -3.30 -15.66
C GLN A 439 3.36 -4.12 -16.28
N ARG A 440 4.63 -3.94 -15.86
CA ARG A 440 5.79 -4.58 -16.52
C ARG A 440 6.01 -6.02 -16.03
N ALA A 441 7.02 -6.70 -16.58
CA ALA A 441 7.43 -8.05 -16.19
C ALA A 441 8.17 -8.06 -14.84
N GLU A 442 7.50 -7.59 -13.79
CA GLU A 442 8.01 -7.49 -12.43
C GLU A 442 6.88 -7.76 -11.44
N ARG A 443 6.14 -6.75 -10.96
CA ARG A 443 4.95 -6.94 -10.12
C ARG A 443 5.24 -7.85 -8.91
N LEU A 444 6.33 -7.54 -8.23
CA LEU A 444 6.88 -8.31 -7.11
C LEU A 444 6.62 -7.55 -5.82
N GLY A 445 6.40 -8.28 -4.72
CA GLY A 445 6.24 -7.69 -3.39
C GLY A 445 7.58 -7.20 -2.83
N TRP A 446 8.13 -6.13 -3.39
CA TRP A 446 9.40 -5.52 -2.97
C TRP A 446 9.30 -4.98 -1.53
N THR A 447 10.21 -5.42 -0.67
CA THR A 447 10.12 -5.19 0.78
C THR A 447 10.42 -3.75 1.18
N GLY A 448 11.36 -3.10 0.49
CA GLY A 448 11.72 -1.70 0.72
C GLY A 448 10.60 -0.74 0.34
N ASP A 449 9.96 -0.97 -0.80
CA ASP A 449 8.78 -0.24 -1.25
C ASP A 449 7.64 -0.36 -0.25
N ALA A 450 7.29 -1.60 0.12
CA ALA A 450 6.20 -1.87 1.05
C ALA A 450 6.43 -1.15 2.40
N GLN A 451 7.65 -1.17 2.94
CA GLN A 451 7.91 -0.58 4.26
C GLN A 451 7.91 0.95 4.26
N VAL A 452 8.45 1.61 3.22
CA VAL A 452 8.41 3.10 3.17
C VAL A 452 7.01 3.65 2.95
N TYR A 453 6.12 2.89 2.30
CA TYR A 453 4.75 3.33 2.00
C TYR A 453 3.72 2.92 3.07
N ALA A 454 4.01 1.92 3.90
CA ALA A 454 3.05 1.35 4.85
C ALA A 454 2.33 2.34 5.78
N PRO A 455 2.97 3.40 6.33
CA PRO A 455 2.25 4.40 7.11
C PRO A 455 1.17 5.11 6.28
N THR A 456 1.53 5.59 5.09
CA THR A 456 0.59 6.23 4.16
C THR A 456 -0.53 5.27 3.76
N ALA A 457 -0.19 4.03 3.38
CA ALA A 457 -1.15 3.01 2.98
C ALA A 457 -2.21 2.76 4.07
N SER A 458 -1.77 2.73 5.33
CA SER A 458 -2.60 2.45 6.51
C SER A 458 -3.45 3.66 6.95
N TYR A 459 -3.12 4.88 6.49
CA TYR A 459 -4.01 6.03 6.60
C TYR A 459 -5.07 6.01 5.49
N HIS A 460 -4.71 5.67 4.26
CA HIS A 460 -5.65 5.61 3.14
C HIS A 460 -6.69 4.51 3.32
N MET A 461 -6.27 3.29 3.68
CA MET A 461 -7.12 2.12 3.77
C MET A 461 -6.78 1.27 5.00
N ASP A 462 -7.71 0.40 5.44
CA ASP A 462 -7.46 -0.61 6.46
C ASP A 462 -6.59 -1.74 5.87
N THR A 463 -5.30 -1.66 6.13
CA THR A 463 -4.26 -2.57 5.63
C THR A 463 -3.93 -3.71 6.59
N ARG A 464 -4.63 -3.83 7.72
CA ARG A 464 -4.27 -4.77 8.80
C ARG A 464 -4.17 -6.21 8.30
N ALA A 465 -5.24 -6.72 7.66
CA ALA A 465 -5.27 -8.09 7.14
C ALA A 465 -4.30 -8.29 5.96
N PHE A 466 -4.16 -7.28 5.10
CA PHE A 466 -3.26 -7.33 3.94
C PHE A 466 -1.78 -7.45 4.36
N TYR A 467 -1.31 -6.58 5.25
CA TYR A 467 0.09 -6.65 5.72
C TYR A 467 0.32 -7.80 6.69
N ARG A 468 -0.69 -8.27 7.43
CA ARG A 468 -0.60 -9.51 8.20
C ARG A 468 -0.24 -10.68 7.29
N LYS A 469 -0.94 -10.85 6.15
CA LYS A 469 -0.62 -11.86 5.14
C LYS A 469 0.80 -11.68 4.59
N TYR A 470 1.16 -10.45 4.20
CA TYR A 470 2.51 -10.15 3.68
C TYR A 470 3.63 -10.51 4.67
N LEU A 471 3.45 -10.24 5.96
CA LEU A 471 4.40 -10.59 7.01
C LEU A 471 4.48 -12.11 7.28
N LEU A 472 3.37 -12.84 7.10
CA LEU A 472 3.37 -14.30 7.17
C LEU A 472 4.15 -14.91 6.00
N ASP A 473 3.94 -14.40 4.78
CA ASP A 473 4.73 -14.80 3.61
C ASP A 473 6.22 -14.50 3.82
N MET A 474 6.55 -13.31 4.34
CA MET A 474 7.92 -12.92 4.68
C MET A 474 8.56 -13.86 5.69
N ARG A 475 7.80 -14.27 6.71
CA ARG A 475 8.30 -15.25 7.69
C ARG A 475 8.62 -16.58 7.03
N GLN A 476 7.79 -17.08 6.13
CA GLN A 476 8.05 -18.36 5.46
C GLN A 476 9.30 -18.30 4.60
N GLU A 477 9.49 -17.24 3.83
CA GLU A 477 10.69 -17.08 3.01
C GLU A 477 11.95 -16.86 3.86
N GLN A 478 11.86 -16.10 4.94
CA GLN A 478 12.96 -15.91 5.88
C GLN A 478 13.47 -17.24 6.46
N LEU A 479 12.57 -18.17 6.77
CA LEU A 479 12.95 -19.50 7.26
C LEU A 479 13.77 -20.29 6.23
N LEU A 480 13.46 -20.13 4.94
CA LEU A 480 14.23 -20.73 3.84
C LEU A 480 15.60 -20.05 3.65
N MET A 481 15.75 -18.81 4.13
CA MET A 481 16.95 -17.99 3.99
C MET A 481 17.77 -17.86 5.28
N ASP A 482 17.58 -18.77 6.24
CA ASP A 482 18.29 -18.81 7.53
C ASP A 482 18.25 -17.45 8.28
N GLY A 483 17.10 -16.79 8.31
CA GLY A 483 16.93 -15.51 9.02
C GLY A 483 17.17 -14.25 8.17
N SER A 484 17.77 -14.37 6.98
CA SER A 484 17.85 -13.26 6.03
C SER A 484 16.47 -12.96 5.43
N ILE A 485 16.25 -11.72 5.01
CA ILE A 485 15.00 -11.26 4.40
C ILE A 485 15.20 -11.07 2.90
N PRO A 486 14.33 -11.61 2.03
CA PRO A 486 14.43 -11.40 0.60
C PRO A 486 14.18 -9.94 0.22
N ASN A 487 14.78 -9.50 -0.89
CA ASN A 487 14.53 -8.15 -1.40
C ASN A 487 13.10 -7.98 -1.96
N TYR A 488 12.50 -9.05 -2.46
CA TYR A 488 11.13 -9.07 -2.94
C TYR A 488 10.51 -10.45 -2.74
N MET A 489 9.18 -10.52 -2.75
CA MET A 489 8.44 -11.77 -2.61
C MET A 489 7.44 -12.00 -3.75
N PRO A 490 7.29 -13.25 -4.22
CA PRO A 490 8.13 -14.39 -3.89
C PRO A 490 9.59 -14.25 -4.36
N SER A 491 10.58 -14.64 -3.55
CA SER A 491 12.00 -14.37 -3.84
C SER A 491 12.53 -15.07 -5.08
N MET A 492 11.94 -16.20 -5.46
CA MET A 492 12.36 -17.03 -6.59
C MET A 492 13.86 -17.39 -6.59
N GLY A 493 14.52 -17.41 -5.43
CA GLY A 493 15.96 -17.67 -5.32
C GLY A 493 16.84 -16.41 -5.32
N SER A 494 16.24 -15.23 -5.25
CA SER A 494 16.91 -13.94 -5.06
C SER A 494 17.70 -13.90 -3.75
N ASN A 495 18.81 -13.16 -3.76
CA ASN A 495 19.56 -12.84 -2.56
C ASN A 495 18.75 -11.92 -1.63
N GLY A 496 19.09 -11.91 -0.35
CA GLY A 496 18.46 -11.08 0.67
C GLY A 496 19.47 -10.32 1.53
N GLY A 497 18.95 -9.53 2.46
CA GLY A 497 19.76 -8.88 3.49
C GLY A 497 20.28 -7.48 3.15
N ALA A 498 19.74 -6.83 2.12
CA ALA A 498 19.98 -5.41 1.90
C ALA A 498 19.20 -4.58 2.95
N ALA A 499 19.83 -3.53 3.48
CA ALA A 499 19.19 -2.58 4.38
C ALA A 499 18.04 -1.83 3.67
N ILE A 500 17.12 -1.26 4.44
CA ILE A 500 15.83 -0.68 3.98
C ILE A 500 14.85 -1.77 3.55
N TRP A 501 15.28 -2.70 2.70
CA TRP A 501 14.47 -3.83 2.22
C TRP A 501 14.29 -4.89 3.31
N GLY A 502 15.39 -5.40 3.85
CA GLY A 502 15.36 -6.41 4.92
C GLY A 502 14.75 -5.88 6.23
N ASP A 503 14.92 -4.58 6.50
CA ASP A 503 14.36 -3.92 7.68
C ASP A 503 12.83 -3.81 7.67
N ALA A 504 12.18 -4.15 6.55
CA ALA A 504 10.73 -4.36 6.53
C ALA A 504 10.29 -5.38 7.60
N ALA A 505 11.15 -6.36 7.94
CA ALA A 505 10.88 -7.37 8.96
C ALA A 505 10.70 -6.80 10.38
N THR A 506 11.20 -5.61 10.67
CA THR A 506 11.06 -4.92 11.97
C THR A 506 10.17 -3.69 11.87
N ILE A 507 10.28 -2.92 10.78
CA ILE A 507 9.53 -1.69 10.57
C ILE A 507 8.04 -1.97 10.32
N LEU A 508 7.69 -2.90 9.43
CA LEU A 508 6.28 -3.17 9.12
C LEU A 508 5.49 -3.65 10.34
N PRO A 509 5.96 -4.63 11.16
CA PRO A 509 5.23 -5.02 12.37
C PRO A 509 4.99 -3.85 13.32
N MET A 510 5.98 -2.99 13.52
CA MET A 510 5.85 -1.82 14.42
C MET A 510 4.93 -0.74 13.84
N THR A 511 4.93 -0.54 12.51
CA THR A 511 3.96 0.32 11.83
C THR A 511 2.54 -0.20 12.08
N LEU A 512 2.28 -1.50 11.95
CA LEU A 512 0.95 -2.06 12.23
C LEU A 512 0.54 -1.89 13.70
N VAL A 513 1.48 -2.02 14.65
CA VAL A 513 1.20 -1.75 16.06
C VAL A 513 0.86 -0.27 16.27
N GLN A 514 1.60 0.66 15.65
CA GLN A 514 1.28 2.09 15.70
C GLN A 514 -0.12 2.38 15.14
N MET A 515 -0.47 1.79 14.00
CA MET A 515 -1.75 2.05 13.33
C MET A 515 -2.95 1.37 14.01
N TYR A 516 -2.79 0.14 14.50
CA TYR A 516 -3.90 -0.70 14.95
C TYR A 516 -3.88 -1.04 16.45
N GLY A 517 -2.78 -0.79 17.16
CA GLY A 517 -2.69 -0.90 18.63
C GLY A 517 -2.79 -2.32 19.20
N ALA A 518 -2.87 -3.35 18.35
CA ALA A 518 -3.05 -4.73 18.78
C ALA A 518 -1.71 -5.41 19.07
N SER A 519 -1.13 -5.16 20.25
CA SER A 519 0.15 -5.78 20.67
C SER A 519 0.11 -7.31 20.68
N GLU A 520 -1.06 -7.92 20.87
CA GLU A 520 -1.22 -9.38 20.79
C GLU A 520 -0.89 -9.94 19.40
N GLU A 521 -1.10 -9.15 18.33
CA GLU A 521 -0.72 -9.51 16.97
C GLU A 521 0.79 -9.41 16.74
N LEU A 522 1.47 -8.50 17.44
CA LEU A 522 2.93 -8.39 17.38
C LEU A 522 3.64 -9.68 17.82
N ALA A 523 3.04 -10.45 18.73
CA ALA A 523 3.58 -11.73 19.17
C ALA A 523 3.76 -12.73 18.02
N LEU A 524 2.88 -12.70 17.02
CA LEU A 524 2.97 -13.53 15.81
C LEU A 524 4.19 -13.17 14.95
N HIS A 525 4.56 -11.89 14.92
CA HIS A 525 5.63 -11.37 14.07
C HIS A 525 6.96 -11.21 14.81
N TYR A 526 6.98 -11.28 16.15
CA TYR A 526 8.20 -11.15 16.93
C TYR A 526 9.34 -12.11 16.51
N PRO A 527 9.08 -13.40 16.18
CA PRO A 527 10.11 -14.28 15.65
C PRO A 527 10.72 -13.80 14.32
N LEU A 528 9.91 -13.23 13.42
CA LEU A 528 10.40 -12.63 12.16
C LEU A 528 11.39 -11.49 12.44
N MET A 529 10.98 -10.56 13.32
CA MET A 529 11.80 -9.42 13.74
C MET A 529 13.13 -9.88 14.36
N LYS A 530 13.05 -10.86 15.27
CA LYS A 530 14.20 -11.36 16.02
C LYS A 530 15.20 -12.07 15.12
N ASP A 531 14.74 -12.94 14.23
CA ASP A 531 15.63 -13.71 13.37
C ASP A 531 16.34 -12.83 12.33
N TRP A 532 15.71 -11.72 11.88
CA TRP A 532 16.35 -10.72 11.02
C TRP A 532 17.49 -9.99 11.74
N VAL A 533 17.23 -9.51 12.95
CA VAL A 533 18.25 -8.84 13.77
C VAL A 533 19.37 -9.80 14.13
N ASP A 534 19.04 -11.02 14.55
CA ASP A 534 20.03 -12.05 14.86
C ASP A 534 20.85 -12.46 13.63
N TRP A 535 20.26 -12.46 12.44
CA TRP A 535 21.00 -12.67 11.20
C TRP A 535 22.02 -11.55 10.98
N ASN A 536 21.64 -10.28 11.12
CA ASN A 536 22.57 -9.15 11.04
C ASN A 536 23.70 -9.26 12.07
N ILE A 537 23.37 -9.62 13.33
CA ILE A 537 24.36 -9.88 14.39
C ILE A 537 25.36 -10.95 13.94
N ARG A 538 24.89 -12.07 13.36
CA ARG A 538 25.74 -13.14 12.85
C ARG A 538 26.64 -12.63 11.72
N GLN A 539 26.08 -11.91 10.75
CA GLN A 539 26.84 -11.39 9.61
C GLN A 539 27.94 -10.41 10.06
N VAL A 540 27.62 -9.45 10.92
CA VAL A 540 28.59 -8.49 11.46
C VAL A 540 29.65 -9.21 12.29
N THR A 541 29.27 -10.18 13.12
CA THR A 541 30.23 -10.94 13.93
C THR A 541 31.20 -11.74 13.07
N GLN A 542 30.72 -12.37 11.98
CA GLN A 542 31.56 -13.13 11.05
C GLN A 542 32.57 -12.26 10.32
N HIS A 543 32.20 -11.03 9.93
CA HIS A 543 33.06 -10.14 9.14
C HIS A 543 33.92 -9.19 9.98
N LYS A 544 33.47 -8.81 11.19
CA LYS A 544 34.11 -7.81 12.06
C LYS A 544 34.63 -8.37 13.39
N GLY A 545 34.29 -9.61 13.74
CA GLY A 545 34.67 -10.23 15.03
C GLY A 545 33.91 -9.67 16.25
N SER A 546 32.85 -8.88 16.02
CA SER A 546 32.02 -8.24 17.06
C SER A 546 30.58 -8.13 16.59
N ALA A 547 29.62 -8.18 17.50
CA ALA A 547 28.19 -7.95 17.20
C ALA A 547 27.84 -6.46 16.97
N ALA A 548 28.72 -5.55 17.40
CA ALA A 548 28.59 -4.11 17.21
C ALA A 548 29.70 -3.62 16.28
N GLY A 549 29.45 -3.65 14.98
CA GLY A 549 30.39 -3.24 13.93
C GLY A 549 29.65 -2.66 12.74
N VAL A 550 30.38 -1.97 11.86
CA VAL A 550 29.85 -1.39 10.62
C VAL A 550 29.47 -2.52 9.66
N LEU A 551 28.31 -2.39 9.02
CA LEU A 551 27.82 -3.29 7.97
C LEU A 551 28.29 -2.75 6.60
N ASP A 552 29.54 -3.04 6.23
CA ASP A 552 30.20 -2.58 4.98
C ASP A 552 30.49 -3.73 4.00
N PHE A 553 29.73 -4.81 4.11
CA PHE A 553 29.86 -6.03 3.31
C PHE A 553 28.48 -6.46 2.78
N GLY A 554 28.48 -7.35 1.78
CA GLY A 554 27.26 -7.77 1.11
C GLY A 554 26.74 -6.74 0.11
N PHE A 555 25.68 -7.09 -0.61
CA PHE A 555 25.03 -6.19 -1.55
C PHE A 555 24.06 -5.25 -0.84
N GLN A 556 24.06 -3.98 -1.25
CA GLN A 556 23.13 -2.96 -0.77
C GLN A 556 22.54 -2.22 -1.98
N PHE A 557 21.28 -1.81 -1.92
CA PHE A 557 20.69 -0.91 -2.92
C PHE A 557 21.11 0.56 -2.70
N GLY A 558 21.39 0.94 -1.45
CA GLY A 558 21.73 2.32 -1.09
C GLY A 558 20.52 3.25 -1.18
N ASP A 559 20.77 4.54 -1.39
CA ASP A 559 19.72 5.53 -1.61
C ASP A 559 19.20 5.44 -3.06
N TRP A 560 18.40 4.40 -3.34
CA TRP A 560 17.95 4.04 -4.69
C TRP A 560 17.19 5.18 -5.38
N LEU A 561 17.52 5.44 -6.65
CA LEU A 561 17.02 6.55 -7.48
C LEU A 561 17.33 7.96 -6.94
N GLY A 562 18.35 8.09 -6.09
CA GLY A 562 18.92 9.40 -5.71
C GLY A 562 19.52 10.14 -6.91
N LEU A 563 19.32 11.46 -6.94
CA LEU A 563 19.75 12.36 -8.01
C LEU A 563 21.16 12.96 -7.79
N ASP A 564 21.83 12.53 -6.72
CA ASP A 564 23.23 12.84 -6.40
C ASP A 564 24.19 11.66 -6.65
N GLY A 565 23.73 10.66 -7.41
CA GLY A 565 24.56 9.56 -7.89
C GLY A 565 25.69 10.00 -8.82
N ALA A 566 26.58 9.06 -9.17
CA ALA A 566 27.76 9.33 -9.99
C ALA A 566 27.44 9.91 -11.38
N THR A 567 26.25 9.63 -11.92
CA THR A 567 25.73 10.14 -13.18
C THR A 567 24.25 10.50 -13.07
N PRO A 568 23.69 11.35 -13.96
CA PRO A 568 22.25 11.66 -13.98
C PRO A 568 21.32 10.45 -14.15
N SER A 569 21.84 9.33 -14.65
CA SER A 569 21.10 8.08 -14.87
C SER A 569 21.46 6.98 -13.86
N SER A 570 22.20 7.32 -12.79
CA SER A 570 22.58 6.36 -11.76
C SER A 570 21.35 5.85 -11.01
N PHE A 571 21.33 4.56 -10.74
CA PHE A 571 20.29 3.97 -9.89
C PHE A 571 20.58 4.14 -8.40
N LYS A 572 21.84 4.38 -8.01
CA LYS A 572 22.23 4.63 -6.63
C LYS A 572 22.56 6.10 -6.42
N GLY A 573 22.02 6.69 -5.35
CA GLY A 573 22.41 8.00 -4.85
C GLY A 573 23.82 8.03 -4.28
N GLY A 574 24.27 9.22 -3.88
CA GLY A 574 25.63 9.48 -3.41
C GLY A 574 25.89 9.14 -1.93
N THR A 575 24.90 8.61 -1.23
CA THR A 575 25.01 8.29 0.20
C THR A 575 25.74 6.96 0.40
N ASP A 576 26.65 6.91 1.36
CA ASP A 576 27.44 5.70 1.67
C ASP A 576 26.54 4.51 2.05
N ASP A 577 26.70 3.38 1.34
CA ASP A 577 25.89 2.17 1.54
C ASP A 577 26.08 1.61 2.97
N ALA A 578 27.31 1.64 3.50
CA ALA A 578 27.61 1.13 4.83
C ALA A 578 27.02 2.00 5.94
N TYR A 579 26.96 3.32 5.74
CA TYR A 579 26.28 4.25 6.62
C TYR A 579 24.79 3.93 6.72
N ILE A 580 24.11 3.82 5.57
CA ILE A 580 22.69 3.46 5.50
C ILE A 580 22.47 2.13 6.20
N ALA A 581 23.23 1.10 5.83
CA ALA A 581 23.04 -0.24 6.36
C ALA A 581 23.26 -0.34 7.88
N THR A 582 24.29 0.32 8.40
CA THR A 582 24.57 0.30 9.84
C THR A 582 23.54 1.09 10.64
N VAL A 583 23.03 2.20 10.09
CA VAL A 583 21.98 3.00 10.73
C VAL A 583 20.65 2.26 10.75
N TYR A 584 20.23 1.63 9.66
CA TYR A 584 19.02 0.82 9.62
C TYR A 584 19.12 -0.42 10.52
N TYR A 585 20.29 -1.08 10.58
CA TYR A 585 20.54 -2.15 11.55
C TYR A 585 20.37 -1.66 13.00
N CYS A 586 20.91 -0.47 13.33
CA CYS A 586 20.70 0.15 14.64
C CYS A 586 19.21 0.38 14.93
N HIS A 587 18.45 0.89 13.97
CA HIS A 587 17.02 1.12 14.12
C HIS A 587 16.24 -0.19 14.29
N SER A 588 16.57 -1.23 13.52
CA SER A 588 15.98 -2.57 13.66
C SER A 588 16.20 -3.18 15.05
N LEU A 589 17.38 -2.97 15.67
CA LEU A 589 17.64 -3.35 17.05
C LEU A 589 16.74 -2.61 18.05
N GLU A 590 16.53 -1.31 17.84
CA GLU A 590 15.67 -0.48 18.70
C GLU A 590 14.20 -0.91 18.62
N LEU A 591 13.69 -1.12 17.41
CA LEU A 591 12.34 -1.62 17.18
C LEU A 591 12.12 -3.00 17.77
N LEU A 592 13.10 -3.91 17.65
CA LEU A 592 13.02 -5.23 18.29
C LEU A 592 13.03 -5.12 19.82
N ALA A 593 13.84 -4.24 20.39
CA ALA A 593 13.86 -4.01 21.84
C ALA A 593 12.54 -3.43 22.35
N GLU A 594 11.94 -2.51 21.59
CA GLU A 594 10.61 -1.95 21.86
C GLU A 594 9.53 -3.03 21.78
N ALA A 595 9.52 -3.82 20.70
CA ALA A 595 8.60 -4.95 20.53
C ALA A 595 8.72 -5.97 21.67
N ALA A 596 9.95 -6.28 22.10
CA ALA A 596 10.16 -7.19 23.22
C ALA A 596 9.57 -6.62 24.52
N ALA A 597 9.73 -5.31 24.77
CA ALA A 597 9.15 -4.65 25.94
C ALA A 597 7.61 -4.67 25.90
N LEU A 598 6.99 -4.40 24.74
CA LEU A 598 5.54 -4.47 24.56
C LEU A 598 4.98 -5.86 24.84
N LEU A 599 5.77 -6.91 24.56
CA LEU A 599 5.42 -8.30 24.80
C LEU A 599 5.86 -8.83 26.18
N GLY A 600 6.41 -7.97 27.06
CA GLY A 600 6.90 -8.37 28.39
C GLY A 600 8.16 -9.25 28.36
N LYS A 601 8.89 -9.29 27.24
CA LYS A 601 10.17 -10.02 27.06
C LYS A 601 11.35 -9.17 27.56
N GLU A 602 11.36 -8.90 28.86
CA GLU A 602 12.30 -7.96 29.50
C GLU A 602 13.79 -8.27 29.30
N ALA A 603 14.16 -9.55 29.20
CA ALA A 603 15.54 -9.95 28.95
C ALA A 603 16.00 -9.57 27.54
N ASP A 604 15.17 -9.86 26.54
CA ASP A 604 15.42 -9.52 25.14
C ASP A 604 15.43 -7.99 24.95
N ALA A 605 14.47 -7.29 25.58
CA ALA A 605 14.40 -5.83 25.55
C ALA A 605 15.72 -5.18 26.03
N ARG A 606 16.29 -5.66 27.14
CA ARG A 606 17.57 -5.17 27.64
C ARG A 606 18.72 -5.53 26.70
N LEU A 607 18.80 -6.78 26.26
CA LEU A 607 19.88 -7.26 25.38
C LEU A 607 19.97 -6.44 24.09
N TYR A 608 18.86 -6.29 23.39
CA TYR A 608 18.83 -5.61 22.10
C TYR A 608 19.00 -4.09 22.25
N ARG A 609 18.50 -3.48 23.34
CA ARG A 609 18.75 -2.06 23.64
C ARG A 609 20.23 -1.77 23.91
N GLU A 610 20.88 -2.58 24.74
CA GLU A 610 22.32 -2.44 24.97
C GLU A 610 23.14 -2.63 23.70
N LEU A 611 22.71 -3.52 22.80
CA LEU A 611 23.37 -3.70 21.52
C LEU A 611 23.11 -2.52 20.56
N ALA A 612 21.88 -2.00 20.50
CA ALA A 612 21.56 -0.78 19.76
C ALA A 612 22.46 0.39 20.22
N ASP A 613 22.61 0.59 21.53
CA ASP A 613 23.49 1.63 22.08
C ASP A 613 24.95 1.46 21.65
N ARG A 614 25.45 0.23 21.59
CA ARG A 614 26.81 -0.07 21.09
C ARG A 614 26.95 0.20 19.59
N VAL A 615 25.98 -0.24 18.77
CA VAL A 615 25.99 0.00 17.31
C VAL A 615 25.87 1.50 17.01
N ARG A 616 24.99 2.21 17.72
CA ARG A 616 24.90 3.68 17.71
C ARG A 616 26.26 4.30 18.02
N GLY A 617 26.96 3.80 19.04
CA GLY A 617 28.33 4.20 19.36
C GLY A 617 29.31 4.02 18.21
N VAL A 618 29.22 2.91 17.47
CA VAL A 618 30.03 2.64 16.26
C VAL A 618 29.72 3.63 15.15
N VAL A 619 28.43 3.89 14.85
CA VAL A 619 28.03 4.87 13.84
C VAL A 619 28.55 6.27 14.20
N LEU A 620 28.38 6.69 15.46
CA LEU A 620 28.87 7.98 15.95
C LEU A 620 30.39 8.09 15.96
N HIS A 621 31.12 6.98 16.01
CA HIS A 621 32.58 6.98 15.93
C HIS A 621 33.07 7.07 14.49
N GLU A 622 32.49 6.27 13.59
CA GLU A 622 32.91 6.17 12.19
C GLU A 622 32.50 7.40 11.36
N TYR A 623 31.26 7.85 11.52
CA TYR A 623 30.66 8.84 10.62
C TYR A 623 30.50 10.23 11.23
N PHE A 624 30.69 10.39 12.55
CA PHE A 624 30.55 11.70 13.20
C PHE A 624 31.87 12.16 13.82
N THR A 625 32.31 13.35 13.42
CA THR A 625 33.45 14.00 14.04
C THR A 625 33.20 14.24 15.54
N PRO A 626 34.25 14.38 16.38
CA PRO A 626 34.07 14.72 17.80
C PRO A 626 33.28 16.01 18.05
N ALA A 627 33.31 16.95 17.09
CA ALA A 627 32.55 18.20 17.14
C ALA A 627 31.08 18.07 16.68
N GLY A 628 30.61 16.85 16.37
CA GLY A 628 29.22 16.57 16.00
C GLY A 628 28.89 16.72 14.51
N ARG A 629 29.85 17.06 13.64
CA ARG A 629 29.63 17.06 12.18
C ARG A 629 29.51 15.64 11.63
N LEU A 630 28.63 15.44 10.65
CA LEU A 630 28.46 14.18 9.92
C LEU A 630 29.38 14.21 8.70
N SER A 631 30.16 13.15 8.48
CA SER A 631 31.13 13.07 7.38
C SER A 631 30.49 12.81 6.01
N VAL A 632 29.30 12.21 6.00
CA VAL A 632 28.50 11.94 4.80
C VAL A 632 27.60 13.14 4.50
N ASP A 633 28.04 14.02 3.60
CA ASP A 633 27.33 15.27 3.25
C ASP A 633 26.33 15.02 2.10
N THR A 634 25.24 14.30 2.38
CA THR A 634 24.12 14.07 1.43
C THR A 634 22.76 14.31 2.11
N GLN A 635 21.71 14.60 1.33
CA GLN A 635 20.37 14.81 1.90
C GLN A 635 19.88 13.57 2.66
N ALA A 636 20.00 12.37 2.06
CA ALA A 636 19.52 11.14 2.69
C ALA A 636 20.26 10.86 4.01
N ALA A 637 21.57 11.11 4.09
CA ALA A 637 22.32 10.91 5.33
C ALA A 637 21.80 11.78 6.47
N TYR A 638 21.56 13.08 6.21
CA TYR A 638 20.98 13.97 7.21
C TYR A 638 19.55 13.58 7.60
N ILE A 639 18.71 13.22 6.63
CA ILE A 639 17.31 12.84 6.85
C ILE A 639 17.24 11.59 7.72
N VAL A 640 18.00 10.54 7.38
CA VAL A 640 18.03 9.28 8.12
C VAL A 640 18.61 9.48 9.53
N ALA A 641 19.68 10.27 9.69
CA ALA A 641 20.23 10.63 11.00
C ALA A 641 19.18 11.31 11.90
N LEU A 642 18.42 12.26 11.34
CA LEU A 642 17.40 12.99 12.07
C LEU A 642 16.19 12.12 12.39
N LYS A 643 15.73 11.29 11.44
CA LYS A 643 14.56 10.41 11.63
C LYS A 643 14.78 9.39 12.74
N PHE A 644 15.94 8.75 12.77
CA PHE A 644 16.26 7.71 13.76
C PHE A 644 17.01 8.25 14.99
N GLY A 645 17.19 9.57 15.08
CA GLY A 645 17.78 10.21 16.25
C GLY A 645 19.26 9.85 16.48
N ILE A 646 20.04 9.59 15.43
CA ILE A 646 21.46 9.20 15.51
C ILE A 646 22.33 10.42 15.20
N PHE A 647 22.70 11.16 16.24
CA PHE A 647 23.61 12.30 16.16
C PHE A 647 24.21 12.63 17.52
N ARG A 648 25.33 13.35 17.54
CA ARG A 648 25.93 13.90 18.78
C ARG A 648 25.27 15.20 19.22
N ASP A 649 24.86 16.00 18.24
CA ASP A 649 24.29 17.33 18.42
C ASP A 649 23.26 17.57 17.31
N LYS A 650 21.98 17.66 17.69
CA LYS A 650 20.86 17.85 16.76
C LYS A 650 20.97 19.16 16.00
N GLU A 651 21.35 20.24 16.66
CA GLU A 651 21.43 21.57 16.06
C GLU A 651 22.55 21.63 15.02
N MET A 652 23.68 20.96 15.29
CA MET A 652 24.76 20.82 14.32
C MET A 652 24.33 20.04 13.06
N ILE A 653 23.53 18.99 13.22
CA ILE A 653 23.01 18.21 12.09
C ILE A 653 22.01 19.04 11.28
N LEU A 654 21.06 19.73 11.93
CA LEU A 654 20.12 20.61 11.25
C LEU A 654 20.84 21.73 10.49
N LYS A 655 21.87 22.34 11.09
CA LYS A 655 22.68 23.35 10.42
C LYS A 655 23.39 22.83 9.16
N GLN A 656 23.97 21.64 9.23
CA GLN A 656 24.59 21.02 8.06
C GLN A 656 23.56 20.64 7.00
N PHE A 657 22.40 20.11 7.43
CA PHE A 657 21.33 19.75 6.52
C PHE A 657 20.81 20.96 5.75
N LEU A 658 20.49 22.07 6.43
CA LEU A 658 20.11 23.32 5.77
C LEU A 658 21.19 23.82 4.81
N LYS A 659 22.47 23.69 5.17
CA LYS A 659 23.57 24.05 4.27
C LYS A 659 23.66 23.13 3.05
N ARG A 660 23.37 21.84 3.21
CA ARG A 660 23.30 20.88 2.11
C ARG A 660 22.14 21.22 1.18
N LEU A 661 20.96 21.53 1.72
CA LEU A 661 19.82 22.00 0.92
C LEU A 661 20.15 23.28 0.14
N GLU A 662 20.86 24.24 0.75
CA GLU A 662 21.34 25.44 0.05
C GLU A 662 22.29 25.09 -1.11
N LYS A 663 23.26 24.18 -0.90
CA LYS A 663 24.18 23.69 -1.95
C LYS A 663 23.44 23.00 -3.09
N ASP A 664 22.35 22.30 -2.77
CA ASP A 664 21.49 21.62 -3.73
C ASP A 664 20.43 22.53 -4.36
N LEU A 665 20.52 23.84 -4.10
CA LEU A 665 19.57 24.84 -4.58
C LEU A 665 18.12 24.49 -4.18
N TYR A 666 17.97 23.85 -3.02
CA TYR A 666 16.71 23.35 -2.47
C TYR A 666 15.94 22.42 -3.41
N GLN A 667 16.67 21.66 -4.25
CA GLN A 667 16.10 20.58 -5.04
C GLN A 667 16.24 19.25 -4.30
N ILE A 668 15.26 18.36 -4.48
CA ILE A 668 15.36 16.98 -3.98
C ILE A 668 16.58 16.32 -4.63
N LYS A 669 17.46 15.73 -3.82
CA LYS A 669 18.61 14.95 -4.30
C LYS A 669 18.62 13.51 -3.81
N CYS A 670 17.93 13.20 -2.73
CA CYS A 670 17.83 11.85 -2.21
C CYS A 670 16.82 10.98 -2.98
N GLY A 671 17.00 9.67 -2.87
CA GLY A 671 16.16 8.62 -3.41
C GLY A 671 15.30 7.96 -2.32
N PHE A 672 15.11 6.64 -2.40
CA PHE A 672 14.20 5.88 -1.54
C PHE A 672 14.59 5.86 -0.05
N ALA A 673 15.87 6.10 0.29
CA ALA A 673 16.28 6.16 1.70
C ALA A 673 15.92 7.50 2.36
N GLY A 674 15.84 8.58 1.57
CA GLY A 674 15.64 9.94 2.07
C GLY A 674 14.33 10.60 1.65
N ALA A 675 13.97 10.56 0.37
CA ALA A 675 12.85 11.32 -0.18
C ALA A 675 11.48 10.93 0.43
N PRO A 676 11.19 9.65 0.72
CA PRO A 676 9.98 9.27 1.46
C PRO A 676 9.83 9.96 2.82
N LEU A 677 10.95 10.25 3.47
CA LEU A 677 11.01 10.81 4.82
C LEU A 677 11.18 12.33 4.84
N LEU A 678 11.56 12.95 3.71
CA LEU A 678 12.02 14.35 3.63
C LEU A 678 11.06 15.34 4.29
N CYS A 679 9.79 15.38 3.85
CA CYS A 679 8.84 16.38 4.33
C CYS A 679 8.47 16.16 5.80
N GLN A 680 8.28 14.91 6.21
CA GLN A 680 7.96 14.56 7.59
C GLN A 680 9.12 14.91 8.53
N VAL A 681 10.37 14.58 8.16
CA VAL A 681 11.55 14.93 8.96
C VAL A 681 11.75 16.44 9.05
N LEU A 682 11.52 17.19 7.97
CA LEU A 682 11.55 18.65 8.04
C LEU A 682 10.52 19.18 9.05
N ALA A 683 9.28 18.68 9.01
CA ALA A 683 8.21 19.10 9.92
C ALA A 683 8.49 18.73 11.39
N GLU A 684 8.93 17.50 11.67
CA GLU A 684 9.35 17.02 13.00
C GLU A 684 10.50 17.84 13.60
N ASN A 685 11.24 18.59 12.78
CA ASN A 685 12.36 19.42 13.17
C ASN A 685 12.07 20.93 13.09
N GLY A 686 10.80 21.32 13.01
CA GLY A 686 10.38 22.73 13.02
C GLY A 686 10.62 23.49 11.72
N LEU A 687 10.87 22.77 10.62
CA LEU A 687 11.14 23.33 9.28
C LEU A 687 9.94 23.11 8.34
N VAL A 688 8.71 23.28 8.85
CA VAL A 688 7.49 22.94 8.11
C VAL A 688 7.26 23.79 6.86
N ASP A 689 7.65 25.08 6.88
CA ASP A 689 7.57 25.93 5.68
C ASP A 689 8.42 25.34 4.55
N LEU A 690 9.61 24.81 4.86
CA LEU A 690 10.47 24.15 3.88
C LEU A 690 9.88 22.80 3.41
N ALA A 691 9.20 22.06 4.29
CA ALA A 691 8.46 20.86 3.90
C ALA A 691 7.35 21.18 2.87
N TYR A 692 6.61 22.27 3.09
CA TYR A 692 5.62 22.76 2.12
C TYR A 692 6.24 23.18 0.80
N GLU A 693 7.42 23.82 0.83
CA GLU A 693 8.12 24.18 -0.40
C GLU A 693 8.47 22.94 -1.23
N PHE A 694 8.98 21.87 -0.61
CA PHE A 694 9.22 20.61 -1.34
C PHE A 694 7.93 19.96 -1.84
N LEU A 695 6.90 19.86 -0.98
CA LEU A 695 5.61 19.27 -1.35
C LEU A 695 4.96 19.99 -2.54
N LEU A 696 5.02 21.32 -2.56
CA LEU A 696 4.38 22.17 -3.55
C LEU A 696 5.32 22.56 -4.71
N THR A 697 6.49 21.93 -4.82
CA THR A 697 7.41 22.15 -5.94
C THR A 697 6.79 21.62 -7.24
N GLU A 698 6.59 22.54 -8.18
CA GLU A 698 6.00 22.27 -9.50
C GLU A 698 7.03 21.95 -10.59
N ASP A 699 8.31 22.24 -10.35
CA ASP A 699 9.40 21.96 -11.28
C ASP A 699 10.04 20.62 -11.00
N TYR A 700 10.79 20.10 -11.96
CA TYR A 700 11.64 18.94 -11.73
C TYR A 700 12.79 19.26 -10.75
N PRO A 701 13.07 18.37 -9.77
CA PRO A 701 12.27 17.22 -9.32
C PRO A 701 11.21 17.62 -8.28
N GLY A 702 10.00 17.08 -8.40
CA GLY A 702 8.92 17.31 -7.43
C GLY A 702 7.67 16.46 -7.70
N TRP A 703 6.78 16.35 -6.71
CA TRP A 703 5.52 15.63 -6.88
C TRP A 703 4.54 16.36 -7.82
N LEU A 704 4.43 17.68 -7.68
CA LEU A 704 3.52 18.47 -8.52
C LEU A 704 4.04 18.64 -9.95
N TYR A 705 5.34 18.41 -10.19
CA TYR A 705 5.87 18.24 -11.53
C TYR A 705 5.19 17.09 -12.27
N ALA A 706 5.09 15.90 -11.66
CA ALA A 706 4.37 14.77 -12.27
C ALA A 706 2.88 15.09 -12.50
N VAL A 707 2.23 15.80 -11.56
CA VAL A 707 0.85 16.27 -11.72
C VAL A 707 0.71 17.22 -12.91
N ASN A 708 1.65 18.15 -13.10
CA ASN A 708 1.66 19.07 -14.25
C ASN A 708 1.81 18.33 -15.58
N GLN A 709 2.56 17.22 -15.59
CA GLN A 709 2.71 16.34 -16.75
C GLN A 709 1.52 15.37 -16.94
N GLY A 710 0.44 15.48 -16.14
CA GLY A 710 -0.79 14.71 -16.32
C GLY A 710 -0.84 13.37 -15.58
N ALA A 711 0.03 13.15 -14.59
CA ALA A 711 0.02 11.95 -13.76
C ALA A 711 -1.32 11.74 -13.04
N THR A 712 -1.81 10.50 -13.06
CA THR A 712 -2.98 10.04 -12.30
C THR A 712 -2.63 8.98 -11.24
N THR A 713 -1.34 8.68 -11.13
CA THR A 713 -0.68 7.73 -10.23
C THR A 713 0.69 8.29 -9.88
N ILE A 714 1.35 7.76 -8.86
CA ILE A 714 2.74 8.10 -8.53
C ILE A 714 3.68 7.36 -9.48
N TRP A 715 4.77 8.02 -9.87
CA TRP A 715 5.76 7.47 -10.80
C TRP A 715 6.97 6.90 -10.08
N GLU A 716 7.68 5.99 -10.74
CA GLU A 716 8.90 5.38 -10.18
C GLU A 716 10.07 6.36 -10.11
N ARG A 717 10.17 7.28 -11.06
CA ARG A 717 11.21 8.32 -11.10
C ARG A 717 10.58 9.71 -11.03
N TRP A 718 11.31 10.63 -10.42
CA TRP A 718 10.98 12.07 -10.46
C TRP A 718 10.86 12.62 -11.89
N ASN A 719 11.59 12.03 -12.83
CA ASN A 719 11.59 12.35 -14.26
C ASN A 719 11.19 11.14 -15.10
N SER A 720 10.19 10.35 -14.67
CA SER A 720 9.68 9.27 -15.51
C SER A 720 9.20 9.79 -16.87
N VAL A 721 8.56 10.95 -16.87
CA VAL A 721 8.30 11.77 -18.06
C VAL A 721 9.12 13.06 -17.93
N LEU A 722 9.76 13.47 -19.02
CA LEU A 722 10.55 14.70 -19.13
C LEU A 722 9.65 15.92 -19.39
N GLU A 723 10.23 17.13 -19.30
CA GLU A 723 9.49 18.39 -19.46
C GLU A 723 8.84 18.52 -20.84
N ASP A 724 9.46 17.94 -21.87
CA ASP A 724 8.93 17.89 -23.23
C ASP A 724 7.84 16.81 -23.45
N GLY A 725 7.49 16.06 -22.41
CA GLY A 725 6.50 14.97 -22.45
C GLY A 725 7.06 13.61 -22.90
N SER A 726 8.35 13.52 -23.22
CA SER A 726 8.98 12.26 -23.61
C SER A 726 9.27 11.36 -22.39
N MET A 727 9.23 10.04 -22.59
CA MET A 727 9.63 9.08 -21.56
C MET A 727 11.13 9.14 -21.28
N ASN A 728 11.51 8.92 -20.02
CA ASN A 728 12.91 8.75 -19.65
C ASN A 728 13.55 7.56 -20.38
N PRO A 729 14.72 7.73 -21.02
CA PRO A 729 15.38 6.65 -21.76
C PRO A 729 16.07 5.59 -20.88
N ALA A 730 16.10 5.74 -19.55
CA ALA A 730 16.82 4.84 -18.64
C ALA A 730 16.19 3.43 -18.44
N GLY A 731 15.23 3.03 -19.27
CA GLY A 731 14.65 1.68 -19.33
C GLY A 731 13.67 1.33 -18.20
N MET A 732 14.17 1.25 -16.96
CA MET A 732 13.36 0.97 -15.76
C MET A 732 12.55 2.22 -15.41
N ASN A 733 11.31 2.29 -15.89
CA ASN A 733 10.49 3.50 -15.85
C ASN A 733 8.96 3.25 -15.80
N SER A 734 8.46 2.93 -14.60
CA SER A 734 7.03 2.76 -14.31
C SER A 734 6.33 4.11 -14.07
N LEU A 735 5.09 4.26 -14.56
CA LEU A 735 4.22 5.40 -14.24
C LEU A 735 3.18 5.05 -13.16
N ASN A 736 3.34 3.92 -12.47
CA ASN A 736 2.50 3.51 -11.36
C ASN A 736 3.31 2.75 -10.30
N HIS A 737 3.90 3.52 -9.39
CA HIS A 737 4.74 3.04 -8.30
C HIS A 737 4.39 3.83 -7.04
N TYR A 738 4.07 3.19 -5.91
CA TYR A 738 3.52 3.93 -4.76
C TYR A 738 4.57 4.60 -3.86
N SER A 739 5.86 4.26 -3.96
CA SER A 739 6.88 4.55 -2.94
C SER A 739 7.05 6.04 -2.64
N TYR A 740 7.05 6.92 -3.65
CA TYR A 740 7.09 8.38 -3.43
C TYR A 740 5.75 8.98 -2.97
N GLY A 741 4.66 8.21 -2.97
CA GLY A 741 3.39 8.58 -2.36
C GLY A 741 3.43 8.63 -0.83
N SER A 742 4.50 8.10 -0.21
CA SER A 742 4.79 8.17 1.23
C SER A 742 4.75 9.57 1.82
N VAL A 743 4.92 10.61 0.99
CA VAL A 743 4.75 12.01 1.39
C VAL A 743 3.36 12.32 1.98
N MET A 744 2.33 11.50 1.70
CA MET A 744 1.02 11.67 2.33
C MET A 744 1.03 11.40 3.84
N GLU A 745 2.01 10.68 4.39
CA GLU A 745 2.21 10.59 5.84
C GLU A 745 2.40 11.99 6.43
N PHE A 746 3.24 12.82 5.81
CA PHE A 746 3.40 14.23 6.19
C PHE A 746 2.09 15.01 6.07
N VAL A 747 1.32 14.75 5.01
CA VAL A 747 0.02 15.43 4.83
C VAL A 747 -0.98 15.03 5.92
N TYR A 748 -1.09 13.75 6.27
CA TYR A 748 -1.96 13.33 7.38
C TYR A 748 -1.47 13.85 8.74
N GLN A 749 -0.18 13.67 9.06
CA GLN A 749 0.34 13.95 10.39
C GLN A 749 0.59 15.42 10.67
N SER A 750 1.01 16.20 9.67
CA SER A 750 1.41 17.59 9.85
C SER A 750 0.44 18.57 9.20
N VAL A 751 -0.01 18.34 7.96
CA VAL A 751 -0.89 19.29 7.26
C VAL A 751 -2.33 19.22 7.79
N VAL A 752 -2.90 18.02 7.80
CA VAL A 752 -4.16 17.70 8.47
C VAL A 752 -3.95 17.72 9.98
N GLY A 753 -2.80 17.24 10.46
CA GLY A 753 -2.45 17.33 11.88
C GLY A 753 -2.95 16.17 12.73
N ILE A 754 -3.34 15.03 12.16
CA ILE A 754 -3.75 13.83 12.91
C ILE A 754 -2.55 12.92 13.06
N MET A 755 -1.91 12.95 14.22
CA MET A 755 -0.69 12.18 14.52
C MET A 755 -0.93 11.23 15.69
N PRO A 756 -0.53 9.94 15.60
CA PRO A 756 -0.65 9.02 16.73
C PRO A 756 0.30 9.44 17.86
N ASP A 757 -0.18 9.38 19.11
CA ASP A 757 0.62 9.55 20.33
C ASP A 757 0.65 8.21 21.09
N GLY A 758 1.52 7.30 20.63
CA GLY A 758 1.53 5.89 21.03
C GLY A 758 0.88 5.00 19.97
N TYR A 759 0.09 4.02 20.40
CA TYR A 759 -0.38 2.93 19.53
C TYR A 759 -1.91 2.93 19.34
N GLY A 760 -2.34 2.52 18.14
CA GLY A 760 -3.74 2.30 17.77
C GLY A 760 -4.61 3.55 17.77
N PHE A 761 -4.02 4.75 17.71
CA PHE A 761 -4.73 6.02 17.77
C PHE A 761 -5.68 6.15 18.98
N SER A 762 -5.39 5.43 20.06
CA SER A 762 -6.10 5.62 21.35
C SER A 762 -5.82 7.00 21.93
N LYS A 763 -4.63 7.54 21.63
CA LYS A 763 -4.26 8.92 21.85
C LYS A 763 -3.69 9.50 20.56
N VAL A 764 -4.00 10.75 20.29
CA VAL A 764 -3.50 11.48 19.13
C VAL A 764 -3.02 12.87 19.53
N LYS A 765 -2.14 13.45 18.72
CA LYS A 765 -1.92 14.89 18.68
C LYS A 765 -2.74 15.44 17.50
N LEU A 766 -3.57 16.45 17.76
CA LEU A 766 -4.29 17.24 16.76
C LEU A 766 -3.57 18.59 16.63
N ALA A 767 -2.61 18.65 15.71
CA ALA A 767 -1.69 19.78 15.56
C ALA A 767 -1.47 20.16 14.08
N PRO A 768 -2.51 20.65 13.38
CA PRO A 768 -2.39 21.03 11.98
C PRO A 768 -1.36 22.15 11.81
N GLN A 769 -0.60 22.11 10.72
CA GLN A 769 0.31 23.17 10.30
C GLN A 769 -0.34 23.87 9.11
N LEU A 770 -0.49 25.20 9.15
CA LEU A 770 -1.15 25.92 8.06
C LEU A 770 -0.15 26.34 7.01
N HIS A 771 -0.67 26.54 5.80
CA HIS A 771 0.06 27.19 4.73
C HIS A 771 -0.89 28.01 3.85
N ALA A 772 -0.47 29.23 3.50
CA ALA A 772 -1.30 30.20 2.78
C ALA A 772 -1.88 29.62 1.48
N GLN A 773 -1.06 28.92 0.68
CA GLN A 773 -1.48 28.38 -0.62
C GLN A 773 -2.59 27.32 -0.54
N LEU A 774 -2.78 26.68 0.63
CA LEU A 774 -3.83 25.69 0.81
C LEU A 774 -5.18 26.32 1.11
N LYS A 775 -5.21 27.50 1.77
CA LYS A 775 -6.41 28.22 2.24
C LYS A 775 -7.22 27.47 3.30
N PHE A 776 -7.61 26.23 3.02
CA PHE A 776 -8.27 25.32 3.93
C PHE A 776 -7.78 23.88 3.73
N VAL A 777 -7.98 23.06 4.76
CA VAL A 777 -7.82 21.60 4.72
C VAL A 777 -8.97 20.97 5.48
N LYS A 778 -9.53 19.90 4.92
CA LYS A 778 -10.45 18.98 5.58
C LYS A 778 -9.85 17.60 5.57
N GLY A 779 -9.59 17.04 6.74
CA GLY A 779 -9.02 15.72 6.87
C GLY A 779 -9.79 14.85 7.85
N ARG A 780 -10.00 13.59 7.47
CA ARG A 780 -10.56 12.55 8.34
C ARG A 780 -9.69 11.31 8.31
N TYR A 781 -9.65 10.62 9.45
CA TYR A 781 -9.05 9.29 9.55
C TYR A 781 -9.88 8.37 10.45
N ALA A 782 -10.44 7.29 9.87
CA ALA A 782 -11.15 6.24 10.58
C ALA A 782 -10.16 5.21 11.13
N SER A 783 -9.67 5.47 12.35
CA SER A 783 -8.74 4.61 13.09
C SER A 783 -9.46 3.46 13.81
N THR A 784 -8.69 2.59 14.47
CA THR A 784 -9.24 1.55 15.37
C THR A 784 -9.93 2.10 16.62
N ALA A 785 -9.67 3.35 17.01
CA ALA A 785 -10.41 4.05 18.07
C ALA A 785 -11.69 4.73 17.55
N GLY A 786 -11.93 4.75 16.24
CA GLY A 786 -12.99 5.51 15.57
C GLY A 786 -12.45 6.64 14.71
N THR A 787 -13.33 7.51 14.23
CA THR A 787 -12.97 8.59 13.30
C THR A 787 -12.48 9.83 14.03
N TYR A 788 -11.27 10.26 13.68
CA TYR A 788 -10.74 11.59 13.97
C TYR A 788 -11.00 12.52 12.80
N VAL A 789 -11.38 13.76 13.10
CA VAL A 789 -11.52 14.84 12.11
C VAL A 789 -10.61 15.99 12.53
N SER A 790 -9.92 16.57 11.55
CA SER A 790 -9.12 17.78 11.71
C SER A 790 -9.26 18.64 10.47
N GLU A 791 -9.96 19.76 10.62
CA GLU A 791 -10.18 20.73 9.57
C GLU A 791 -9.70 22.10 10.01
N TRP A 792 -9.19 22.88 9.06
CA TRP A 792 -8.85 24.27 9.29
C TRP A 792 -9.09 25.14 8.07
N GLU A 793 -9.39 26.41 8.30
CA GLU A 793 -9.61 27.43 7.27
C GLU A 793 -8.98 28.77 7.69
N ILE A 794 -8.24 29.39 6.77
CA ILE A 794 -7.73 30.76 6.91
C ILE A 794 -8.83 31.72 6.44
N LEU A 795 -9.37 32.51 7.37
CA LEU A 795 -10.46 33.44 7.11
C LEU A 795 -9.97 34.75 6.49
N ALA A 796 -10.86 35.45 5.77
CA ALA A 796 -10.54 36.68 5.06
C ALA A 796 -10.00 37.81 5.96
N ASP A 797 -10.34 37.82 7.25
CA ASP A 797 -9.90 38.81 8.23
C ASP A 797 -8.57 38.43 8.94
N GLY A 798 -7.96 37.31 8.53
CA GLY A 798 -6.70 36.78 9.06
C GLY A 798 -6.87 35.96 10.34
N GLN A 799 -8.10 35.65 10.76
CA GLN A 799 -8.33 34.61 11.75
C GLN A 799 -8.24 33.22 11.11
N VAL A 800 -8.10 32.20 11.96
CA VAL A 800 -8.14 30.79 11.59
C VAL A 800 -9.32 30.15 12.30
N HIS A 801 -10.10 29.37 11.57
CA HIS A 801 -11.07 28.45 12.14
C HIS A 801 -10.50 27.03 12.12
N CYS A 802 -10.60 26.31 13.24
CA CYS A 802 -10.26 24.89 13.35
C CYS A 802 -11.46 24.12 13.89
N HIS A 803 -11.72 22.96 13.29
CA HIS A 803 -12.74 22.02 13.70
C HIS A 803 -12.11 20.66 13.94
N PHE A 804 -12.29 20.11 15.14
CA PHE A 804 -11.72 18.83 15.54
C PHE A 804 -12.81 17.90 16.09
N GLU A 805 -12.78 16.63 15.68
CA GLU A 805 -13.59 15.58 16.27
C GLU A 805 -12.70 14.47 16.83
N VAL A 806 -12.99 14.08 18.07
CA VAL A 806 -12.32 12.99 18.80
C VAL A 806 -13.34 11.88 19.05
N PRO A 807 -13.08 10.64 18.61
CA PRO A 807 -14.02 9.54 18.74
C PRO A 807 -14.13 9.05 20.19
N PHE A 808 -15.16 8.24 20.45
CA PHE A 808 -15.33 7.52 21.71
C PHE A 808 -14.07 6.73 22.08
N ASN A 809 -13.68 6.70 23.35
CA ASN A 809 -12.39 6.18 23.87
C ASN A 809 -11.14 6.96 23.44
N GLY A 810 -11.22 7.80 22.41
CA GLY A 810 -10.11 8.62 21.95
C GLY A 810 -9.76 9.74 22.94
N THR A 811 -8.48 10.07 22.99
CA THR A 811 -7.99 11.31 23.60
C THR A 811 -7.11 12.05 22.62
N ALA A 812 -7.16 13.38 22.66
CA ALA A 812 -6.36 14.22 21.78
C ALA A 812 -5.63 15.31 22.57
N MET A 813 -4.37 15.54 22.24
CA MET A 813 -3.67 16.78 22.57
C MET A 813 -3.87 17.76 21.42
N ILE A 814 -4.75 18.75 21.61
CA ILE A 814 -4.99 19.83 20.65
C ILE A 814 -3.91 20.89 20.80
N VAL A 815 -3.22 21.18 19.69
CA VAL A 815 -2.26 22.27 19.57
C VAL A 815 -2.74 23.19 18.47
N LEU A 816 -3.26 24.35 18.86
CA LEU A 816 -3.70 25.36 17.92
C LEU A 816 -2.47 25.98 17.23
N PRO A 817 -2.38 25.92 15.90
CA PRO A 817 -1.17 26.36 15.23
C PRO A 817 -0.89 27.84 15.39
N ASN A 818 0.38 28.18 15.59
CA ASN A 818 0.84 29.56 15.74
C ASN A 818 0.00 30.36 16.75
N SER A 819 -0.36 29.75 17.87
CA SER A 819 -1.12 30.37 18.95
C SER A 819 -0.32 30.37 20.24
N ASP A 820 -0.45 31.44 21.03
CA ASP A 820 0.07 31.47 22.42
C ASP A 820 -0.83 30.71 23.40
N LYS A 821 -1.95 30.15 22.92
CA LYS A 821 -2.84 29.32 23.74
C LYS A 821 -2.12 28.04 24.16
N GLN A 822 -2.34 27.63 25.41
CA GLN A 822 -1.79 26.39 25.93
C GLN A 822 -2.39 25.17 25.22
N GLU A 823 -1.57 24.13 25.06
CA GLU A 823 -2.00 22.83 24.57
C GLU A 823 -3.10 22.25 25.48
N GLN A 824 -4.10 21.62 24.89
CA GLN A 824 -5.26 21.10 25.60
C GLN A 824 -5.40 19.60 25.40
N VAL A 825 -5.39 18.82 26.48
CA VAL A 825 -5.77 17.40 26.43
C VAL A 825 -7.29 17.29 26.56
N VAL A 826 -7.91 16.66 25.57
CA VAL A 826 -9.37 16.47 25.50
C VAL A 826 -9.72 14.99 25.29
N GLY A 827 -10.91 14.58 25.73
CA GLY A 827 -11.49 13.29 25.39
C GLY A 827 -12.44 13.39 24.19
N ALA A 828 -13.27 12.37 23.98
CA ALA A 828 -14.28 12.36 22.91
C ALA A 828 -15.15 13.64 22.87
N GLY A 829 -15.46 14.09 21.66
CA GLY A 829 -16.29 15.26 21.42
C GLY A 829 -15.89 16.05 20.17
N VAL A 830 -16.61 17.16 19.97
CA VAL A 830 -16.39 18.12 18.89
C VAL A 830 -15.83 19.40 19.50
N TYR A 831 -14.78 19.96 18.90
CA TYR A 831 -14.06 21.12 19.40
C TYR A 831 -13.82 22.13 18.27
N ASP A 832 -14.46 23.29 18.39
CA ASP A 832 -14.35 24.39 17.44
C ASP A 832 -13.56 25.55 18.04
N TYR A 833 -12.62 26.07 17.27
CA TYR A 833 -11.81 27.23 17.65
C TYR A 833 -11.80 28.24 16.52
N THR A 834 -12.02 29.51 16.86
CA THR A 834 -11.70 30.63 15.97
C THR A 834 -10.78 31.58 16.72
N TYR A 835 -9.63 31.90 16.13
CA TYR A 835 -8.63 32.74 16.78
C TYR A 835 -7.75 33.45 15.75
N ARG A 836 -7.05 34.49 16.21
CA ARG A 836 -6.01 35.16 15.42
C ARG A 836 -4.65 34.50 15.70
N PRO A 837 -4.00 33.87 14.71
CA PRO A 837 -2.65 33.35 14.88
C PRO A 837 -1.61 34.47 15.02
N ASN A 838 -0.46 34.13 15.60
CA ASN A 838 0.69 35.03 15.78
C ASN A 838 1.33 35.44 14.44
N ARG A 839 1.19 34.59 13.41
CA ARG A 839 1.56 34.85 12.01
C ARG A 839 0.29 34.98 11.17
N ASP A 840 0.20 35.99 10.32
CA ASP A 840 -0.91 36.16 9.38
C ASP A 840 -0.72 35.25 8.16
N PHE A 841 -1.40 34.10 8.16
CA PHE A 841 -1.29 33.07 7.12
C PHE A 841 -1.97 33.43 5.79
N ARG A 842 -2.50 34.65 5.63
CA ARG A 842 -2.98 35.11 4.33
C ARG A 842 -1.83 35.47 3.40
N TYR A 843 -0.67 35.89 3.93
CA TYR A 843 0.46 36.30 3.11
C TYR A 843 1.12 35.10 2.43
N LEU A 844 1.30 35.19 1.10
CA LEU A 844 1.98 34.14 0.31
C LEU A 844 3.50 34.17 0.45
N TYR A 845 4.04 35.33 0.86
CA TYR A 845 5.47 35.61 0.94
C TYR A 845 5.80 36.33 2.25
N ASP A 846 6.96 36.01 2.79
CA ASP A 846 7.52 36.59 4.01
C ASP A 846 9.05 36.80 3.89
N GLU A 847 9.71 37.17 4.98
CA GLU A 847 11.15 37.44 4.99
C GLU A 847 12.03 36.22 4.70
N ASP A 848 11.49 35.01 4.89
CA ASP A 848 12.18 33.73 4.71
C ASP A 848 11.85 33.07 3.36
N THR A 849 10.96 33.68 2.58
CA THR A 849 10.67 33.28 1.21
C THR A 849 11.89 33.51 0.30
N ARG A 850 12.30 32.46 -0.42
CA ARG A 850 13.38 32.54 -1.42
C ARG A 850 12.97 33.42 -2.61
N MET A 851 13.89 34.26 -3.09
CA MET A 851 13.62 35.15 -4.22
C MET A 851 13.31 34.41 -5.52
N SER A 852 13.83 33.20 -5.70
CA SER A 852 13.52 32.32 -6.83
C SER A 852 12.03 31.97 -6.92
N LYS A 853 11.33 31.89 -5.78
CA LYS A 853 9.87 31.68 -5.71
C LYS A 853 9.12 32.96 -6.06
N VAL A 854 9.56 34.09 -5.52
CA VAL A 854 8.98 35.41 -5.83
C VAL A 854 9.13 35.72 -7.32
N MET A 855 10.28 35.41 -7.91
CA MET A 855 10.58 35.62 -9.34
C MET A 855 9.66 34.86 -10.30
N ARG A 856 8.99 33.79 -9.85
CA ARG A 856 8.01 33.04 -10.66
C ARG A 856 6.63 33.67 -10.67
N ASP A 857 6.32 34.50 -9.69
CA ASP A 857 5.14 35.36 -9.71
C ASP A 857 5.55 36.71 -10.29
N GLU A 858 5.28 36.90 -11.58
CA GLU A 858 5.68 38.11 -12.31
C GLU A 858 5.18 39.40 -11.63
N ALA A 859 3.98 39.36 -11.04
CA ALA A 859 3.40 40.52 -10.37
C ALA A 859 4.08 40.77 -9.01
N ALA A 860 4.35 39.72 -8.23
CA ALA A 860 5.08 39.84 -6.97
C ALA A 860 6.52 40.34 -7.19
N PHE A 861 7.20 39.80 -8.21
CA PHE A 861 8.54 40.22 -8.55
C PHE A 861 8.59 41.66 -9.07
N ALA A 862 7.63 42.07 -9.90
CA ALA A 862 7.49 43.46 -10.33
C ALA A 862 7.32 44.40 -9.13
N ALA A 863 6.47 44.04 -8.16
CA ALA A 863 6.27 44.84 -6.95
C ALA A 863 7.55 44.98 -6.10
N VAL A 864 8.38 43.93 -6.03
CA VAL A 864 9.71 44.00 -5.39
C VAL A 864 10.62 44.97 -6.15
N CYS A 865 10.66 44.89 -7.49
CA CYS A 865 11.48 45.77 -8.32
C CYS A 865 11.05 47.24 -8.25
N GLU A 866 9.75 47.50 -8.08
CA GLU A 866 9.21 48.85 -7.89
C GLU A 866 9.56 49.44 -6.51
N ALA A 867 9.50 48.64 -5.45
CA ALA A 867 9.90 49.08 -4.11
C ALA A 867 11.40 49.35 -4.03
N ALA A 868 12.22 48.49 -4.62
CA ALA A 868 13.67 48.56 -4.52
C ALA A 868 14.31 48.09 -5.84
N HIS A 869 14.48 49.02 -6.77
CA HIS A 869 15.06 48.76 -8.10
C HIS A 869 16.38 47.98 -8.05
N ARG A 870 17.20 48.26 -7.02
CA ARG A 870 18.49 47.59 -6.81
C ARG A 870 18.36 46.07 -6.63
N ILE A 871 17.29 45.60 -5.98
CA ILE A 871 17.03 44.16 -5.79
C ILE A 871 16.77 43.51 -7.15
N GLY A 872 15.93 44.14 -7.98
CA GLY A 872 15.64 43.67 -9.34
C GLY A 872 16.89 43.63 -10.23
N GLU A 873 17.70 44.69 -10.24
CA GLU A 873 18.96 44.74 -10.99
C GLU A 873 19.94 43.62 -10.57
N PHE A 874 20.04 43.36 -9.27
CA PHE A 874 20.90 42.32 -8.74
C PHE A 874 20.41 40.94 -9.20
N LEU A 875 19.12 40.63 -8.97
CA LEU A 875 18.53 39.33 -9.29
C LEU A 875 18.51 39.01 -10.80
N ALA A 876 18.41 40.02 -11.65
CA ALA A 876 18.49 39.86 -13.11
C ALA A 876 19.87 39.36 -13.59
N ARG A 877 20.93 39.55 -12.80
CA ARG A 877 22.30 39.10 -13.09
C ARG A 877 22.77 37.98 -12.16
N ALA A 878 21.94 37.65 -11.16
CA ALA A 878 22.25 36.68 -10.15
C ALA A 878 22.29 35.26 -10.71
N ASP A 879 23.21 34.44 -10.21
CA ASP A 879 23.16 33.00 -10.46
C ASP A 879 22.02 32.33 -9.67
N LYS A 880 21.77 31.04 -9.90
CA LYS A 880 20.70 30.30 -9.21
C LYS A 880 20.88 30.23 -7.70
N ALA A 881 22.12 30.25 -7.19
CA ALA A 881 22.36 30.21 -5.75
C ALA A 881 21.96 31.54 -5.11
N GLN A 882 22.33 32.65 -5.74
CA GLN A 882 21.96 34.00 -5.34
C GLN A 882 20.45 34.24 -5.46
N GLN A 883 19.79 33.71 -6.50
CA GLN A 883 18.34 33.77 -6.64
C GLN A 883 17.61 32.95 -5.56
N ASN A 884 18.20 31.88 -5.04
CA ASN A 884 17.63 31.10 -3.93
C ASN A 884 17.87 31.72 -2.55
N MET A 885 18.50 32.89 -2.47
CA MET A 885 18.60 33.64 -1.22
C MET A 885 17.28 34.36 -0.90
N THR A 886 17.01 34.56 0.37
CA THR A 886 15.89 35.39 0.86
C THR A 886 16.26 36.88 0.86
N LEU A 887 15.27 37.77 0.97
CA LEU A 887 15.52 39.22 1.12
C LEU A 887 16.45 39.51 2.31
N LYS A 888 16.24 38.81 3.43
CA LYS A 888 17.05 38.89 4.64
C LYS A 888 18.51 38.54 4.36
N GLN A 889 18.75 37.42 3.68
CA GLN A 889 20.10 36.99 3.32
C GLN A 889 20.78 37.99 2.37
N LEU A 890 20.07 38.46 1.35
CA LEU A 890 20.58 39.43 0.37
C LEU A 890 20.99 40.76 1.03
N SER A 891 20.23 41.24 2.00
CA SER A 891 20.52 42.47 2.74
C SER A 891 21.71 42.34 3.71
N GLY A 892 22.10 41.11 4.08
CA GLY A 892 23.26 40.83 4.92
C GLY A 892 24.59 40.78 4.16
N LEU A 893 24.57 40.80 2.83
CA LEU A 893 25.75 40.65 1.98
C LEU A 893 26.29 42.01 1.55
N PHE A 894 27.49 42.38 2.01
CA PHE A 894 28.06 43.72 1.79
C PHE A 894 28.24 44.11 0.30
N TYR A 895 28.32 43.14 -0.61
CA TYR A 895 28.58 43.37 -2.03
C TYR A 895 27.32 43.45 -2.90
N THR A 896 26.13 43.18 -2.36
CA THR A 896 24.87 43.26 -3.12
C THR A 896 24.45 44.73 -3.31
N GLY A 897 24.80 45.59 -2.35
CA GLY A 897 24.30 46.97 -2.28
C GLY A 897 22.81 47.05 -1.92
N ILE A 898 22.22 45.94 -1.46
CA ILE A 898 20.84 45.87 -0.95
C ILE A 898 20.91 46.14 0.55
N THR A 899 20.22 47.17 1.03
CA THR A 899 20.20 47.50 2.47
C THR A 899 19.03 46.81 3.18
N PRO A 900 19.06 46.66 4.51
CA PRO A 900 17.92 46.16 5.29
C PRO A 900 16.63 46.97 5.05
N GLU A 901 16.73 48.28 4.84
CA GLU A 901 15.57 49.13 4.54
C GLU A 901 14.96 48.78 3.17
N MET A 902 15.79 48.58 2.14
CA MET A 902 15.31 48.15 0.82
C MET A 902 14.62 46.78 0.88
N ALA A 903 15.17 45.85 1.66
CA ALA A 903 14.57 44.54 1.87
C ALA A 903 13.23 44.64 2.62
N ALA A 904 13.14 45.52 3.62
CA ALA A 904 11.89 45.78 4.35
C ALA A 904 10.81 46.40 3.44
N ASP A 905 11.17 47.38 2.60
CA ASP A 905 10.25 48.01 1.65
C ASP A 905 9.72 47.00 0.62
N ALA A 906 10.60 46.13 0.10
CA ALA A 906 10.22 45.04 -0.79
C ALA A 906 9.27 44.04 -0.10
N LEU A 907 9.56 43.66 1.15
CA LEU A 907 8.73 42.77 1.94
C LEU A 907 7.33 43.36 2.21
N GLU A 908 7.24 44.66 2.50
CA GLU A 908 5.94 45.33 2.66
C GLU A 908 5.10 45.30 1.38
N ARG A 909 5.72 45.41 0.20
CA ARG A 909 5.00 45.21 -1.06
C ARG A 909 4.51 43.79 -1.25
N LEU A 910 5.31 42.80 -0.85
CA LEU A 910 4.95 41.39 -0.95
C LEU A 910 3.72 41.03 -0.07
N LYS A 911 3.46 41.75 1.02
CA LYS A 911 2.24 41.58 1.84
C LYS A 911 0.93 41.93 1.11
N ALA A 912 0.99 42.57 -0.06
CA ALA A 912 -0.17 42.77 -0.91
C ALA A 912 -0.65 41.45 -1.58
N PHE A 913 0.22 40.45 -1.70
CA PHE A 913 -0.05 39.16 -2.33
C PHE A 913 -0.58 38.20 -1.27
N ARG A 914 -1.89 37.96 -1.32
CA ARG A 914 -2.61 37.13 -0.35
C ARG A 914 -3.34 36.00 -1.05
N ALA A 915 -3.41 34.84 -0.39
CA ALA A 915 -4.07 33.63 -0.89
C ALA A 915 -5.59 33.78 -1.05
#